data_AF-A0AA36I3V4-F1
#
_entry.id   AF-A0AA36I3V4-F1
#
_cell.length_a   1.000
_cell.length_b   1.000
_cell.length_c   1.000
_cell.angle_alpha   90.00
_cell.angle_beta   90.00
_cell.angle_gamma   90.00
#
_symmetry.space_group_name_H-M   'P 1'
#
loop_
_entity.id
_entity.type
_entity.pdbx_description
1 polymer ?
#
loop_
_entity_poly.entity_id
_entity_poly.type
_entity_poly.pdbx_seq_one_letter_code
_entity_poly.pdbx_strand_id
1 'polypeptide(L)'
;MPALQVWGLWGLGAFLAISGTAKAAGDPSVVDDASADCFTCYSGDAGNVTAMELLQTHVDLSSNGAQRAPSVPFKEWTASPQVLRASGGILLVCLLFVLSFSSTDILVSVAIFTDLFMTTVLTPLAPTLTADYQLIALLTRSKNIVTCLLAPFTARFIDGNEAKSMQLGMLCAMLCTLSMAAVKDYWFWLAVRSLSGCSTAATVWGGFALCNRMHADEAAARKKAMSTATAGLYAGVILGPQAGGLFVDDSSSLFLLLSGAQLCTFLMLRFRLPDLSQQKQTQTDRAVDMMSLVMDPDVRNPIIALFLGLAFIAALDSTAFEYMVRLGYGQMKQNLTWLLCSVPAVLFACLVPTLRTLVEGRTLQILAMLLGGVGALQRFDSDYILLALTLPAASVAAGIVDGNTPAMLADRSQEKYGGTGQVFVLSNMADQVAFIVGPAAGSIVCQQLSFPLMCKGFGCCMLLYAFLMAVSTLRPEDAKPAKGKRVSNRNLRNLGAATRCLQHRGDVDDGIGCVGIPIHLSQAFIYQSPGTPYPKGAIYGRFDHPTRLKLEQCHASLETALPHVLAFNTYEAAVASLLAQLRSGHRMLLLGTGREQDVLRFFRDMAAKRSFQLTQHECTAGLSSAARVDLLSGTKLCWLNGALERMELLAWAKACRQVGAILVTDAYPCPPTSPTSALLAEGVSVALYPCAFISGRDDVHACMLSTDDLVVFKSAQYFRQTMGSTPGNFECYLAFRGLLSLKARRDRQAASTSLLVQELQLSAWVERVERVADTSFQLGFNGFQAGSLGTALARLSLCSTAPRASKFETQLKFASASSAASASSAASTSSTSPWMALRTHARVQGALVHVEVGLENPEDLLKDLLAAFQGSFFSF
;
A
#
# COMPACT_ATOMS: atom_id res chain seq x y z
N MET A 1 -14.83 18.43 -3.91
CA MET A 1 -15.59 18.82 -5.11
C MET A 1 -15.76 20.33 -5.33
N PRO A 2 -15.83 21.24 -4.34
CA PRO A 2 -16.04 22.67 -4.65
C PRO A 2 -14.82 23.37 -5.30
N ALA A 3 -13.58 22.96 -5.00
CA ALA A 3 -12.38 23.56 -5.63
C ALA A 3 -12.25 23.26 -7.14
N LEU A 4 -12.60 22.04 -7.57
CA LEU A 4 -12.60 21.64 -8.98
C LEU A 4 -13.65 22.41 -9.80
N GLN A 5 -14.80 22.69 -9.20
CA GLN A 5 -15.82 23.55 -9.81
C GLN A 5 -15.33 24.98 -9.95
N VAL A 6 -14.66 25.54 -8.92
CA VAL A 6 -14.15 26.92 -8.97
C VAL A 6 -13.07 27.08 -10.05
N TRP A 7 -12.03 26.24 -10.08
CA TRP A 7 -10.94 26.41 -11.06
C TRP A 7 -11.33 26.00 -12.49
N GLY A 8 -12.16 24.96 -12.65
CA GLY A 8 -12.71 24.56 -13.94
C GLY A 8 -13.66 25.60 -14.55
N LEU A 9 -14.52 26.22 -13.73
CA LEU A 9 -15.38 27.33 -14.16
C LEU A 9 -14.60 28.61 -14.45
N TRP A 10 -13.44 28.82 -13.82
CA TRP A 10 -12.56 29.95 -14.13
C TRP A 10 -11.84 29.78 -15.47
N GLY A 11 -11.35 28.58 -15.78
CA GLY A 11 -10.78 28.27 -17.10
C GLY A 11 -11.81 28.40 -18.23
N LEU A 12 -13.05 27.94 -17.97
CA LEU A 12 -14.18 28.10 -18.90
C LEU A 12 -14.73 29.53 -18.96
N GLY A 13 -14.72 30.26 -17.84
CA GLY A 13 -15.19 31.64 -17.75
C GLY A 13 -14.23 32.63 -18.43
N ALA A 14 -12.92 32.43 -18.29
CA ALA A 14 -11.91 33.15 -19.06
C ALA A 14 -12.04 32.84 -20.56
N PHE A 15 -12.32 31.59 -20.93
CA PHE A 15 -12.59 31.17 -22.31
C PHE A 15 -13.85 31.82 -22.90
N LEU A 16 -14.94 31.90 -22.13
CA LEU A 16 -16.19 32.55 -22.56
C LEU A 16 -16.04 34.09 -22.65
N ALA A 17 -15.29 34.71 -21.75
CA ALA A 17 -15.01 36.15 -21.81
C ALA A 17 -14.12 36.54 -23.01
N ILE A 18 -13.16 35.68 -23.39
CA ILE A 18 -12.28 35.91 -24.56
C ILE A 18 -13.00 35.60 -25.87
N SER A 19 -13.89 34.61 -25.89
CA SER A 19 -14.67 34.24 -27.09
C SER A 19 -15.88 35.15 -27.36
N GLY A 20 -16.46 35.74 -26.31
CA GLY A 20 -17.64 36.63 -26.40
C GLY A 20 -17.37 38.01 -27.00
N THR A 21 -16.11 38.45 -27.10
CA THR A 21 -15.75 39.74 -27.72
C THR A 21 -15.63 39.69 -29.24
N ALA A 22 -15.72 38.51 -29.85
CA ALA A 22 -15.72 38.32 -31.30
C ALA A 22 -17.11 38.48 -31.95
N LYS A 23 -18.17 38.76 -31.17
CA LYS A 23 -19.56 38.80 -31.67
C LYS A 23 -20.35 40.07 -31.31
N ALA A 24 -19.65 41.19 -31.12
CA ALA A 24 -20.28 42.50 -30.90
C ALA A 24 -19.85 43.50 -31.99
N ALA A 25 -20.25 43.21 -33.23
CA ALA A 25 -20.31 44.17 -34.32
C ALA A 25 -21.60 43.89 -35.11
N GLY A 26 -22.73 44.35 -34.57
CA GLY A 26 -24.05 44.25 -35.17
C GLY A 26 -25.04 45.08 -34.34
N ASP A 27 -25.83 45.90 -35.02
CA ASP A 27 -26.67 47.02 -34.56
C ASP A 27 -27.34 46.94 -33.16
N PRO A 28 -27.48 48.08 -32.47
CA PRO A 28 -28.25 48.19 -31.23
C PRO A 28 -29.72 48.47 -31.56
N SER A 29 -30.53 47.42 -31.70
CA SER A 29 -31.98 47.54 -31.50
C SER A 29 -32.56 46.18 -31.11
N VAL A 30 -33.55 46.19 -30.23
CA VAL A 30 -34.21 45.05 -29.58
C VAL A 30 -33.52 44.57 -28.30
N VAL A 31 -33.71 45.37 -27.25
CA VAL A 31 -33.89 44.86 -25.89
C VAL A 31 -35.39 44.58 -25.77
N ASP A 32 -35.79 43.35 -25.43
CA ASP A 32 -36.85 43.10 -24.43
C ASP A 32 -36.94 41.61 -24.06
N ASP A 33 -37.10 41.40 -22.76
CA ASP A 33 -37.69 40.27 -22.04
C ASP A 33 -37.23 38.82 -22.31
N ALA A 34 -36.53 38.25 -21.32
CA ALA A 34 -37.06 37.12 -20.53
C ALA A 34 -36.05 36.66 -19.48
N SER A 35 -36.32 37.01 -18.23
CA SER A 35 -35.77 36.34 -17.05
C SER A 35 -36.53 35.03 -16.78
N ALA A 36 -35.78 34.01 -16.38
CA ALA A 36 -36.21 32.84 -15.60
C ALA A 36 -37.30 31.93 -16.20
N ASP A 37 -36.90 30.74 -16.66
CA ASP A 37 -37.51 29.52 -16.12
C ASP A 37 -36.74 28.23 -16.47
N CYS A 38 -37.07 27.21 -15.69
CA CYS A 38 -36.26 26.08 -15.28
C CYS A 38 -36.04 24.96 -16.31
N PHE A 39 -35.00 24.16 -16.00
CA PHE A 39 -34.85 22.73 -16.31
C PHE A 39 -36.19 21.97 -16.40
N THR A 40 -36.47 21.32 -17.55
CA THR A 40 -36.60 19.85 -17.71
C THR A 40 -37.28 19.45 -19.04
N CYS A 41 -36.79 18.33 -19.61
CA CYS A 41 -37.52 17.30 -20.37
C CYS A 41 -37.70 17.36 -21.92
N TYR A 42 -37.20 16.26 -22.52
CA TYR A 42 -37.67 15.46 -23.67
C TYR A 42 -37.22 15.73 -25.13
N SER A 43 -36.37 14.79 -25.58
CA SER A 43 -36.26 14.07 -26.88
C SER A 43 -37.03 14.52 -28.13
N GLY A 44 -36.35 14.46 -29.27
CA GLY A 44 -36.95 14.31 -30.61
C GLY A 44 -35.90 14.31 -31.73
N ASP A 45 -36.00 13.34 -32.63
CA ASP A 45 -35.07 12.91 -33.68
C ASP A 45 -34.73 13.90 -34.82
N ALA A 46 -33.74 13.46 -35.63
CA ALA A 46 -33.30 13.86 -36.98
C ALA A 46 -32.09 14.83 -37.02
N GLY A 47 -31.01 14.57 -37.77
CA GLY A 47 -30.67 13.51 -38.70
C GLY A 47 -29.20 13.68 -39.14
N ASN A 48 -28.64 12.61 -39.69
CA ASN A 48 -27.27 12.51 -40.21
C ASN A 48 -26.86 13.68 -41.11
N VAL A 49 -25.74 14.34 -40.78
CA VAL A 49 -24.86 14.95 -41.78
C VAL A 49 -23.41 14.62 -41.40
N THR A 50 -22.80 13.76 -42.22
CA THR A 50 -21.41 13.30 -42.15
C THR A 50 -20.42 14.40 -42.53
N ALA A 51 -19.27 14.39 -41.86
CA ALA A 51 -18.17 15.36 -41.91
C ALA A 51 -17.35 15.39 -43.22
N MET A 52 -18.00 15.47 -44.39
CA MET A 52 -17.36 15.31 -45.70
C MET A 52 -17.90 16.29 -46.76
N GLU A 53 -18.13 17.57 -46.42
CA GLU A 53 -18.60 18.56 -47.41
C GLU A 53 -18.05 20.00 -47.23
N LEU A 54 -17.04 20.22 -46.37
CA LEU A 54 -16.35 21.52 -46.24
C LEU A 54 -14.87 21.48 -46.69
N LEU A 55 -14.52 20.49 -47.51
CA LEU A 55 -13.20 20.33 -48.15
C LEU A 55 -13.36 20.34 -49.66
N GLN A 56 -13.59 21.52 -50.25
CA GLN A 56 -13.28 21.80 -51.65
C GLN A 56 -13.53 23.29 -51.94
N THR A 57 -12.48 24.11 -51.90
CA THR A 57 -12.21 25.13 -52.93
C THR A 57 -10.85 25.80 -52.69
N HIS A 58 -10.05 25.80 -53.76
CA HIS A 58 -8.83 26.56 -54.05
C HIS A 58 -7.48 26.03 -53.55
N VAL A 59 -6.94 25.12 -54.38
CA VAL A 59 -5.52 25.06 -54.74
C VAL A 59 -5.32 25.97 -55.95
N ASP A 60 -4.32 26.84 -55.90
CA ASP A 60 -3.54 27.23 -57.08
C ASP A 60 -2.07 27.37 -56.68
N LEU A 61 -1.24 26.55 -57.33
CA LEU A 61 0.21 26.51 -57.20
C LEU A 61 0.82 27.16 -58.44
N SER A 62 1.65 28.18 -58.27
CA SER A 62 2.71 28.45 -59.25
C SER A 62 3.90 29.25 -58.70
N SER A 63 5.07 28.64 -58.92
CA SER A 63 6.38 29.24 -59.25
C SER A 63 7.29 29.85 -58.16
N ASN A 64 8.48 29.21 -58.06
CA ASN A 64 9.84 29.73 -57.96
C ASN A 64 10.25 30.70 -56.84
N GLY A 65 11.36 30.33 -56.19
CA GLY A 65 12.43 31.28 -55.87
C GLY A 65 12.78 31.36 -54.40
N ALA A 66 13.99 30.91 -54.07
CA ALA A 66 14.66 31.20 -52.81
C ALA A 66 14.68 32.73 -52.56
N GLN A 67 13.95 33.19 -51.55
CA GLN A 67 14.09 34.54 -50.99
C GLN A 67 14.03 34.47 -49.47
N ARG A 68 15.04 35.07 -48.84
CA ARG A 68 15.11 35.34 -47.39
C ARG A 68 13.81 36.04 -46.96
N ALA A 69 13.10 35.50 -45.98
CA ALA A 69 11.95 36.15 -45.39
C ALA A 69 12.37 37.50 -44.74
N PRO A 70 11.64 38.60 -44.98
CA PRO A 70 11.96 39.90 -44.43
C PRO A 70 11.58 39.97 -42.95
N SER A 71 12.36 40.73 -42.18
CA SER A 71 12.03 41.15 -40.82
C SER A 71 10.75 41.99 -40.86
N VAL A 72 9.61 41.40 -40.44
CA VAL A 72 8.35 42.13 -40.29
C VAL A 72 8.43 42.92 -38.98
N PRO A 73 8.30 44.26 -38.99
CA PRO A 73 8.27 45.05 -37.77
C PRO A 73 6.96 44.81 -37.02
N PHE A 74 7.05 44.64 -35.71
CA PHE A 74 5.91 44.64 -34.78
C PHE A 74 5.12 45.94 -34.98
N LYS A 75 3.89 45.86 -35.50
CA LYS A 75 3.00 47.01 -35.65
C LYS A 75 1.68 46.79 -34.91
N GLU A 76 1.56 47.54 -33.82
CA GLU A 76 0.40 48.17 -33.18
C GLU A 76 -0.86 47.33 -32.92
N TRP A 77 -1.07 47.02 -31.64
CA TRP A 77 -2.34 46.59 -31.06
C TRP A 77 -2.94 47.75 -30.26
N THR A 78 -3.57 48.73 -30.90
CA THR A 78 -4.30 49.75 -30.14
C THR A 78 -5.58 49.14 -29.58
N ALA A 79 -5.54 48.64 -28.34
CA ALA A 79 -6.73 48.13 -27.65
C ALA A 79 -7.74 49.26 -27.42
N SER A 80 -9.01 49.02 -27.72
CA SER A 80 -10.07 50.00 -27.46
C SER A 80 -10.25 50.24 -25.94
N PRO A 81 -10.63 51.46 -25.49
CA PRO A 81 -10.77 51.80 -24.07
C PRO A 81 -11.74 50.91 -23.28
N GLN A 82 -12.64 50.20 -23.97
CA GLN A 82 -13.60 49.28 -23.36
C GLN A 82 -12.97 47.93 -22.98
N VAL A 83 -11.99 47.44 -23.74
CA VAL A 83 -11.25 46.20 -23.43
C VAL A 83 -10.38 46.40 -22.18
N LEU A 84 -9.75 47.58 -22.03
CA LEU A 84 -9.00 47.98 -20.84
C LEU A 84 -9.85 48.09 -19.57
N ARG A 85 -11.13 48.51 -19.67
CA ARG A 85 -12.06 48.55 -18.53
C ARG A 85 -12.59 47.16 -18.15
N ALA A 86 -12.82 46.28 -19.13
CA ALA A 86 -13.26 44.92 -18.90
C ALA A 86 -12.16 44.02 -18.29
N SER A 87 -10.91 44.16 -18.76
CA SER A 87 -9.76 43.42 -18.23
C SER A 87 -9.35 43.88 -16.82
N GLY A 88 -9.43 45.18 -16.54
CA GLY A 88 -9.30 45.72 -15.18
C GLY A 88 -10.39 45.20 -14.23
N GLY A 89 -11.62 45.02 -14.72
CA GLY A 89 -12.72 44.44 -13.95
C GLY A 89 -12.51 42.96 -13.59
N ILE A 90 -11.95 42.15 -14.50
CA ILE A 90 -11.65 40.74 -14.23
C ILE A 90 -10.55 40.61 -13.16
N LEU A 91 -9.48 41.41 -13.27
CA LEU A 91 -8.41 41.45 -12.26
C LEU A 91 -8.89 41.96 -10.90
N LEU A 92 -9.78 42.95 -10.88
CA LEU A 92 -10.42 43.46 -9.65
C LEU A 92 -11.35 42.41 -9.00
N VAL A 93 -12.10 41.64 -9.80
CA VAL A 93 -12.93 40.53 -9.33
C VAL A 93 -12.07 39.39 -8.79
N CYS A 94 -10.93 39.06 -9.42
CA CYS A 94 -9.94 38.13 -8.86
C CYS A 94 -9.47 38.59 -7.48
N LEU A 95 -9.13 39.87 -7.35
CA LEU A 95 -8.62 40.51 -6.14
C LEU A 95 -9.67 40.54 -4.99
N LEU A 96 -10.93 40.85 -5.32
CA LEU A 96 -12.03 40.84 -4.36
C LEU A 96 -12.43 39.42 -3.94
N PHE A 97 -12.21 38.43 -4.80
CA PHE A 97 -12.47 37.02 -4.51
C PHE A 97 -11.38 36.39 -3.63
N VAL A 98 -10.11 36.82 -3.78
CA VAL A 98 -8.98 36.48 -2.88
C VAL A 98 -9.28 36.86 -1.42
N LEU A 99 -10.04 37.93 -1.18
CA LEU A 99 -10.43 38.37 0.16
C LEU A 99 -11.48 37.47 0.85
N SER A 100 -12.15 36.58 0.10
CA SER A 100 -13.30 35.80 0.56
C SER A 100 -12.97 34.35 0.95
N PHE A 101 -11.69 33.93 0.92
CA PHE A 101 -11.32 32.54 1.19
C PHE A 101 -11.20 32.22 2.70
N SER A 102 -11.79 31.07 3.08
CA SER A 102 -11.86 30.59 4.47
C SER A 102 -10.68 29.68 4.85
N SER A 103 -10.00 29.05 3.89
CA SER A 103 -8.91 28.08 4.17
C SER A 103 -7.50 28.63 3.94
N THR A 104 -6.57 28.28 4.85
CA THR A 104 -5.14 28.64 4.79
C THR A 104 -4.42 28.05 3.58
N ASP A 105 -4.80 26.86 3.11
CA ASP A 105 -4.19 26.21 1.94
C ASP A 105 -4.40 27.02 0.64
N ILE A 106 -5.57 27.66 0.50
CA ILE A 106 -5.87 28.51 -0.66
C ILE A 106 -5.04 29.80 -0.58
N LEU A 107 -4.86 30.36 0.62
CA LEU A 107 -4.02 31.53 0.82
C LEU A 107 -2.56 31.26 0.42
N VAL A 108 -2.04 30.06 0.74
CA VAL A 108 -0.71 29.62 0.27
C VAL A 108 -0.67 29.54 -1.25
N SER A 109 -1.69 28.95 -1.88
CA SER A 109 -1.81 28.88 -3.34
C SER A 109 -1.85 30.25 -4.01
N VAL A 110 -2.56 31.23 -3.45
CA VAL A 110 -2.67 32.59 -4.00
C VAL A 110 -1.33 33.33 -3.94
N ALA A 111 -0.57 33.12 -2.88
CA ALA A 111 0.77 33.69 -2.75
C ALA A 111 1.74 33.11 -3.79
N ILE A 112 1.71 31.79 -3.99
CA ILE A 112 2.51 31.13 -5.04
C ILE A 112 2.09 31.64 -6.44
N PHE A 113 0.78 31.77 -6.66
CA PHE A 113 0.21 32.31 -7.90
C PHE A 113 0.73 33.72 -8.21
N THR A 114 0.63 34.66 -7.27
CA THR A 114 0.99 36.08 -7.52
C THR A 114 2.47 36.30 -7.78
N ASP A 115 3.36 35.47 -7.22
CA ASP A 115 4.80 35.51 -7.50
C ASP A 115 5.16 34.93 -8.88
N LEU A 116 4.54 33.81 -9.25
CA LEU A 116 4.79 33.18 -10.55
C LEU A 116 4.06 33.84 -11.71
N PHE A 117 2.92 34.48 -11.45
CA PHE A 117 2.27 35.36 -12.42
C PHE A 117 3.19 36.50 -12.84
N MET A 118 3.85 37.18 -11.88
CA MET A 118 4.87 38.19 -12.17
C MET A 118 6.02 37.65 -13.03
N THR A 119 6.38 36.39 -12.83
CA THR A 119 7.50 35.75 -13.52
C THR A 119 7.27 35.61 -15.01
N THR A 120 6.05 35.26 -15.40
CA THR A 120 5.70 34.95 -16.79
C THR A 120 5.04 36.12 -17.52
N VAL A 121 4.49 37.11 -16.80
CA VAL A 121 4.06 38.41 -17.33
C VAL A 121 5.19 39.15 -18.05
N LEU A 122 6.44 38.97 -17.60
CA LEU A 122 7.58 39.68 -18.17
C LEU A 122 7.95 39.22 -19.58
N THR A 123 7.61 37.98 -19.95
CA THR A 123 7.98 37.38 -21.23
C THR A 123 7.48 38.17 -22.45
N PRO A 124 6.18 38.53 -22.55
CA PRO A 124 5.69 39.40 -23.62
C PRO A 124 6.15 40.85 -23.53
N LEU A 125 6.61 41.31 -22.35
CA LEU A 125 7.08 42.69 -22.13
C LEU A 125 8.57 42.86 -22.45
N ALA A 126 9.39 41.81 -22.37
CA ALA A 126 10.84 41.87 -22.58
C ALA A 126 11.27 42.46 -23.95
N PRO A 127 10.56 42.20 -25.07
CA PRO A 127 10.88 42.84 -26.35
C PRO A 127 10.75 44.37 -26.38
N THR A 128 10.04 44.97 -25.41
CA THR A 128 9.92 46.44 -25.30
C THR A 128 11.20 47.10 -24.77
N LEU A 129 12.11 46.32 -24.16
CA LEU A 129 13.34 46.83 -23.56
C LEU A 129 14.56 46.72 -24.48
N THR A 130 14.69 45.61 -25.20
CA THR A 130 15.85 45.32 -26.06
C THR A 130 15.45 44.47 -27.24
N ALA A 131 16.00 44.71 -28.42
CA ALA A 131 15.80 43.86 -29.60
C ALA A 131 16.74 42.64 -29.65
N ASP A 132 17.71 42.55 -28.73
CA ASP A 132 18.67 41.44 -28.68
C ASP A 132 18.05 40.23 -27.98
N TYR A 133 17.85 39.15 -28.75
CA TYR A 133 17.31 37.88 -28.26
C TYR A 133 18.15 37.24 -27.14
N GLN A 134 19.47 37.44 -27.12
CA GLN A 134 20.31 36.90 -26.04
C GLN A 134 20.08 37.64 -24.72
N LEU A 135 19.89 38.96 -24.78
CA LEU A 135 19.56 39.77 -23.61
C LEU A 135 18.14 39.48 -23.11
N ILE A 136 17.16 39.31 -24.00
CA ILE A 136 15.81 38.85 -23.62
C ILE A 136 15.86 37.47 -22.94
N ALA A 137 16.64 36.54 -23.48
CA ALA A 137 16.82 35.20 -22.91
C ALA A 137 17.53 35.26 -21.53
N LEU A 138 18.50 36.15 -21.36
CA LEU A 138 19.17 36.37 -20.08
C LEU A 138 18.20 36.95 -19.04
N LEU A 139 17.41 37.96 -19.42
CA LEU A 139 16.43 38.60 -18.54
C LEU A 139 15.36 37.60 -18.07
N THR A 140 14.81 36.79 -18.98
CA THR A 140 13.79 35.78 -18.66
C THR A 140 14.32 34.64 -17.80
N ARG A 141 15.61 34.26 -17.95
CA ARG A 141 16.25 33.18 -17.15
C ARG A 141 16.89 33.65 -15.84
N SER A 142 17.17 34.95 -15.70
CA SER A 142 17.91 35.52 -14.56
C SER A 142 17.34 35.13 -13.19
N LYS A 143 16.00 35.15 -13.06
CA LYS A 143 15.29 34.72 -11.86
C LYS A 143 15.61 33.26 -11.51
N ASN A 144 15.46 32.35 -12.48
CA ASN A 144 15.63 30.92 -12.28
C ASN A 144 17.08 30.57 -11.90
N ILE A 145 18.06 31.27 -12.51
CA ILE A 145 19.48 31.13 -12.19
C ILE A 145 19.74 31.49 -10.72
N VAL A 146 19.25 32.66 -10.27
CA VAL A 146 19.44 33.10 -8.88
C VAL A 146 18.68 32.22 -7.90
N THR A 147 17.45 31.81 -8.22
CA THR A 147 16.68 30.86 -7.40
C THR A 147 17.42 29.54 -7.24
N CYS A 148 18.01 29.00 -8.31
CA CYS A 148 18.79 27.76 -8.26
C CYS A 148 20.05 27.90 -7.40
N LEU A 149 20.78 29.01 -7.51
CA LEU A 149 22.01 29.25 -6.75
C LEU A 149 21.74 29.44 -5.25
N LEU A 150 20.62 30.08 -4.90
CA LEU A 150 20.27 30.37 -3.51
C LEU A 150 19.48 29.26 -2.82
N ALA A 151 18.93 28.31 -3.57
CA ALA A 151 18.10 27.23 -3.03
C ALA A 151 18.73 26.50 -1.82
N PRO A 152 20.04 26.12 -1.83
CA PRO A 152 20.67 25.43 -0.69
C PRO A 152 20.75 26.30 0.58
N PHE A 153 20.89 27.62 0.42
CA PHE A 153 20.98 28.56 1.53
C PHE A 153 19.60 28.86 2.12
N THR A 154 18.60 29.00 1.26
CA THR A 154 17.21 29.22 1.69
C THR A 154 16.63 28.01 2.41
N ALA A 155 17.10 26.79 2.12
CA ALA A 155 16.67 25.56 2.79
C ALA A 155 16.76 25.65 4.32
N ARG A 156 17.93 26.08 4.82
CA ARG A 156 18.21 26.20 6.25
C ARG A 156 17.38 27.28 6.94
N PHE A 157 16.97 28.29 6.18
CA PHE A 157 16.14 29.37 6.69
C PHE A 157 14.66 28.99 6.71
N ILE A 158 14.19 28.19 5.75
CA ILE A 158 12.81 27.71 5.68
C ILE A 158 12.51 26.75 6.83
N ASP A 159 13.41 25.80 7.10
CA ASP A 159 13.24 24.83 8.19
C ASP A 159 13.08 25.54 9.55
N GLY A 160 11.89 25.44 10.15
CA GLY A 160 11.56 26.06 11.43
C GLY A 160 11.01 27.48 11.36
N ASN A 161 11.08 28.15 10.21
CA ASN A 161 10.51 29.50 9.98
C ASN A 161 9.64 29.57 8.71
N GLU A 162 8.92 28.50 8.38
CA GLU A 162 8.23 28.32 7.09
C GLU A 162 7.27 29.49 6.79
N ALA A 163 6.40 29.83 7.75
CA ALA A 163 5.45 30.94 7.62
C ALA A 163 6.14 32.32 7.47
N LYS A 164 7.24 32.56 8.22
CA LYS A 164 8.00 33.81 8.13
C LYS A 164 8.77 33.92 6.82
N SER A 165 9.32 32.81 6.33
CA SER A 165 10.01 32.75 5.04
C SER A 165 9.09 33.14 3.90
N MET A 166 7.86 32.62 3.92
CA MET A 166 6.85 32.92 2.91
C MET A 166 6.39 34.39 2.96
N GLN A 167 6.19 34.94 4.16
CA GLN A 167 5.86 36.36 4.34
C GLN A 167 6.99 37.28 3.84
N LEU A 168 8.24 36.98 4.18
CA LEU A 168 9.40 37.76 3.75
C LEU A 168 9.59 37.67 2.23
N GLY A 169 9.38 36.47 1.65
CA GLY A 169 9.36 36.24 0.22
C GLY A 169 8.34 37.14 -0.47
N MET A 170 7.09 37.14 -0.02
CA MET A 170 6.03 37.95 -0.60
C MET A 170 6.31 39.46 -0.50
N LEU A 171 6.85 39.93 0.62
CA LEU A 171 7.24 41.33 0.78
C LEU A 171 8.35 41.71 -0.23
N CYS A 172 9.35 40.84 -0.41
CA CYS A 172 10.41 41.04 -1.38
C CYS A 172 9.88 41.03 -2.82
N ALA A 173 8.95 40.13 -3.17
CA ALA A 173 8.28 40.12 -4.48
C ALA A 173 7.56 41.45 -4.73
N MET A 174 6.77 41.93 -3.76
CA MET A 174 6.06 43.20 -3.83
C MET A 174 6.99 44.38 -4.12
N LEU A 175 8.11 44.49 -3.38
CA LEU A 175 9.09 45.55 -3.57
C LEU A 175 9.76 45.47 -4.94
N CYS A 176 10.08 44.26 -5.41
CA CYS A 176 10.62 44.05 -6.75
C CYS A 176 9.62 44.50 -7.82
N THR A 177 8.37 44.02 -7.76
CA THR A 177 7.30 44.40 -8.70
C THR A 177 7.08 45.92 -8.72
N LEU A 178 7.02 46.55 -7.55
CA LEU A 178 6.85 47.99 -7.43
C LEU A 178 8.02 48.76 -8.06
N SER A 179 9.25 48.29 -7.87
CA SER A 179 10.43 48.92 -8.48
C SER A 179 10.44 48.81 -10.00
N MET A 180 9.94 47.71 -10.58
CA MET A 180 9.80 47.56 -12.05
C MET A 180 8.77 48.52 -12.64
N ALA A 181 7.75 48.92 -11.85
CA ALA A 181 6.79 49.95 -12.27
C ALA A 181 7.43 51.34 -12.42
N ALA A 182 8.45 51.64 -11.59
CA ALA A 182 9.07 52.96 -11.47
C ALA A 182 10.18 53.22 -12.49
N VAL A 183 10.96 52.19 -12.85
CA VAL A 183 12.14 52.34 -13.72
C VAL A 183 12.05 51.34 -14.88
N LYS A 184 12.05 51.83 -16.12
CA LYS A 184 12.02 51.02 -17.34
C LYS A 184 13.39 50.99 -18.03
N ASP A 185 14.36 50.37 -17.35
CA ASP A 185 15.70 50.14 -17.88
C ASP A 185 16.04 48.65 -17.85
N TYR A 186 16.73 48.16 -18.88
CA TYR A 186 17.03 46.74 -19.03
C TYR A 186 17.90 46.21 -17.87
N TRP A 187 18.98 46.91 -17.54
CA TRP A 187 19.90 46.47 -16.48
C TRP A 187 19.25 46.54 -15.10
N PHE A 188 18.42 47.56 -14.89
CA PHE A 188 17.60 47.64 -13.69
C PHE A 188 16.59 46.49 -13.60
N TRP A 189 15.86 46.19 -14.67
CA TRP A 189 14.92 45.07 -14.71
C TRP A 189 15.64 43.74 -14.50
N LEU A 190 16.82 43.55 -15.07
CA LEU A 190 17.65 42.36 -14.86
C LEU A 190 18.02 42.20 -13.38
N ALA A 191 18.45 43.28 -12.72
CA ALA A 191 18.84 43.26 -11.31
C ALA A 191 17.64 42.97 -10.39
N VAL A 192 16.51 43.66 -10.60
CA VAL A 192 15.29 43.45 -9.81
C VAL A 192 14.71 42.05 -10.05
N ARG A 193 14.74 41.58 -11.29
CA ARG A 193 14.28 40.23 -11.65
C ARG A 193 15.14 39.15 -11.01
N SER A 194 16.45 39.34 -11.01
CA SER A 194 17.41 38.49 -10.29
C SER A 194 17.10 38.44 -8.80
N LEU A 195 16.86 39.61 -8.17
CA LEU A 195 16.49 39.71 -6.76
C LEU A 195 15.15 39.01 -6.45
N SER A 196 14.18 39.08 -7.38
CA SER A 196 12.91 38.35 -7.26
C SER A 196 13.09 36.83 -7.24
N GLY A 197 14.24 36.31 -7.67
CA GLY A 197 14.59 34.89 -7.53
C GLY A 197 14.78 34.45 -6.07
N CYS A 198 15.28 35.34 -5.21
CA CYS A 198 15.34 35.12 -3.76
C CYS A 198 13.94 35.02 -3.16
N SER A 199 13.04 35.90 -3.61
CA SER A 199 11.65 35.92 -3.17
C SER A 199 10.93 34.62 -3.49
N THR A 200 11.07 34.10 -4.72
CA THR A 200 10.40 32.86 -5.13
C THR A 200 10.89 31.64 -4.40
N ALA A 201 12.20 31.57 -4.12
CA ALA A 201 12.76 30.52 -3.28
C ALA A 201 12.06 30.48 -1.90
N ALA A 202 11.82 31.65 -1.30
CA ALA A 202 11.17 31.77 0.01
C ALA A 202 9.64 31.61 -0.04
N THR A 203 8.97 32.11 -1.08
CA THR A 203 7.51 32.08 -1.23
C THR A 203 7.00 30.69 -1.60
N VAL A 204 7.56 30.08 -2.66
CA VAL A 204 7.05 28.82 -3.22
C VAL A 204 7.39 27.65 -2.30
N TRP A 205 8.65 27.53 -1.91
CA TRP A 205 9.11 26.39 -1.11
C TRP A 205 8.85 26.57 0.38
N GLY A 206 8.85 27.81 0.88
CA GLY A 206 8.28 28.13 2.19
C GLY A 206 6.80 27.77 2.25
N GLY A 207 6.04 27.99 1.17
CA GLY A 207 4.65 27.57 1.03
C GLY A 207 4.46 26.05 1.06
N PHE A 208 5.23 25.29 0.28
CA PHE A 208 5.19 23.82 0.31
C PHE A 208 5.61 23.26 1.68
N ALA A 209 6.69 23.77 2.28
CA ALA A 209 7.13 23.37 3.62
C ALA A 209 6.07 23.69 4.69
N LEU A 210 5.40 24.84 4.58
CA LEU A 210 4.30 25.23 5.46
C LEU A 210 3.08 24.30 5.30
N CYS A 211 2.67 23.97 4.08
CA CYS A 211 1.62 22.97 3.83
C CYS A 211 1.98 21.60 4.40
N ASN A 212 3.25 21.19 4.33
CA ASN A 212 3.72 19.94 4.93
C ASN A 212 3.58 19.96 6.45
N ARG A 213 3.92 21.08 7.07
CA ARG A 213 3.90 21.27 8.53
C ARG A 213 2.47 21.40 9.07
N MET A 214 1.61 22.17 8.41
CA MET A 214 0.21 22.34 8.81
C MET A 214 -0.56 21.02 8.81
N HIS A 215 -0.24 20.11 7.89
CA HIS A 215 -0.90 18.82 7.72
C HIS A 215 0.05 17.65 8.02
N ALA A 216 0.91 17.80 9.04
CA ALA A 216 1.93 16.80 9.34
C ALA A 216 1.31 15.45 9.71
N ASP A 217 0.21 15.46 10.47
CA ASP A 217 -0.43 14.27 11.03
C ASP A 217 -1.40 13.56 10.05
N GLU A 218 -1.83 14.24 8.98
CA GLU A 218 -2.84 13.74 8.05
C GLU A 218 -2.35 13.73 6.59
N ALA A 219 -1.93 12.56 6.11
CA ALA A 219 -1.35 12.40 4.78
C ALA A 219 -2.30 12.80 3.63
N ALA A 220 -3.61 12.58 3.79
CA ALA A 220 -4.60 12.93 2.77
C ALA A 220 -4.79 14.46 2.65
N ALA A 221 -4.91 15.16 3.79
CA ALA A 221 -5.02 16.61 3.84
C ALA A 221 -3.74 17.27 3.31
N ARG A 222 -2.56 16.73 3.67
CA ARG A 222 -1.27 17.18 3.13
C ARG A 222 -1.21 17.07 1.62
N LYS A 223 -1.55 15.91 1.05
CA LYS A 223 -1.55 15.69 -0.42
C LYS A 223 -2.46 16.68 -1.13
N LYS A 224 -3.63 16.96 -0.56
CA LYS A 224 -4.58 17.94 -1.08
C LYS A 224 -4.02 19.37 -0.99
N ALA A 225 -3.40 19.75 0.12
CA ALA A 225 -2.77 21.06 0.29
C ALA A 225 -1.61 21.27 -0.71
N MET A 226 -0.75 20.25 -0.89
CA MET A 226 0.36 20.26 -1.86
C MET A 226 -0.12 20.47 -3.30
N SER A 227 -1.15 19.74 -3.72
CA SER A 227 -1.71 19.93 -5.07
C SER A 227 -2.41 21.27 -5.22
N THR A 228 -3.07 21.78 -4.17
CA THR A 228 -3.68 23.12 -4.20
C THR A 228 -2.61 24.19 -4.38
N ALA A 229 -1.50 24.11 -3.66
CA ALA A 229 -0.34 24.99 -3.84
C ALA A 229 0.26 24.90 -5.26
N THR A 230 0.36 23.68 -5.81
CA THR A 230 0.86 23.46 -7.18
C THR A 230 -0.11 23.98 -8.25
N ALA A 231 -1.42 23.96 -8.00
CA ALA A 231 -2.41 24.56 -8.89
C ALA A 231 -2.23 26.08 -9.00
N GLY A 232 -1.94 26.75 -7.87
CA GLY A 232 -1.59 28.17 -7.85
C GLY A 232 -0.33 28.47 -8.68
N LEU A 233 0.69 27.62 -8.59
CA LEU A 233 1.91 27.70 -9.40
C LEU A 233 1.58 27.68 -10.90
N TYR A 234 0.83 26.67 -11.36
CA TYR A 234 0.49 26.55 -12.77
C TYR A 234 -0.42 27.65 -13.28
N ALA A 235 -1.41 28.06 -12.49
CA ALA A 235 -2.27 29.17 -12.86
C ALA A 235 -1.48 30.46 -13.08
N GLY A 236 -0.45 30.73 -12.25
CA GLY A 236 0.40 31.91 -12.38
C GLY A 236 1.23 31.84 -13.67
N VAL A 237 1.85 30.69 -13.92
CA VAL A 237 2.65 30.44 -15.13
C VAL A 237 1.83 30.63 -16.41
N ILE A 238 0.55 30.25 -16.40
CA ILE A 238 -0.30 30.23 -17.60
C ILE A 238 -0.99 31.56 -17.88
N LEU A 239 -1.51 32.21 -16.84
CA LEU A 239 -2.22 33.48 -17.01
C LEU A 239 -1.25 34.65 -17.26
N GLY A 240 0.01 34.53 -16.82
CA GLY A 240 0.96 35.62 -16.90
C GLY A 240 1.28 36.10 -18.33
N PRO A 241 1.64 35.23 -19.29
CA PRO A 241 1.94 35.66 -20.66
C PRO A 241 0.73 36.30 -21.36
N GLN A 242 -0.48 35.83 -21.07
CA GLN A 242 -1.72 36.39 -21.62
C GLN A 242 -1.97 37.80 -21.06
N ALA A 243 -1.81 37.99 -19.75
CA ALA A 243 -1.95 39.29 -19.12
C ALA A 243 -0.86 40.26 -19.58
N GLY A 244 0.40 39.83 -19.64
CA GLY A 244 1.49 40.69 -20.12
C GLY A 244 1.29 41.14 -21.57
N GLY A 245 0.71 40.29 -22.42
CA GLY A 245 0.34 40.64 -23.80
C GLY A 245 -0.79 41.67 -23.92
N LEU A 246 -1.71 41.74 -22.94
CA LEU A 246 -2.80 42.72 -22.91
C LEU A 246 -2.35 44.11 -22.44
N PHE A 247 -1.26 44.18 -21.68
CA PHE A 247 -0.75 45.40 -21.05
C PHE A 247 0.62 45.81 -21.61
N VAL A 248 0.92 45.47 -22.86
CA VAL A 248 2.18 45.83 -23.53
C VAL A 248 2.37 47.35 -23.56
N ASP A 249 1.31 48.10 -23.85
CA ASP A 249 1.34 49.55 -23.99
C ASP A 249 1.35 50.30 -22.63
N ASP A 250 0.88 49.65 -21.55
CA ASP A 250 0.80 50.22 -20.20
C ASP A 250 1.33 49.25 -19.13
N SER A 251 2.60 48.89 -19.25
CA SER A 251 3.26 47.96 -18.33
C SER A 251 3.36 48.47 -16.89
N SER A 252 3.34 49.79 -16.69
CA SER A 252 3.45 50.40 -15.35
C SER A 252 2.19 50.22 -14.51
N SER A 253 0.99 50.33 -15.10
CA SER A 253 -0.25 50.10 -14.37
C SER A 253 -0.44 48.64 -13.97
N LEU A 254 0.00 47.70 -14.82
CA LEU A 254 0.02 46.27 -14.51
C LEU A 254 0.90 45.98 -13.29
N PHE A 255 2.13 46.51 -13.25
CA PHE A 255 3.03 46.31 -12.11
C PHE A 255 2.49 46.95 -10.83
N LEU A 256 1.88 48.14 -10.90
CA LEU A 256 1.26 48.76 -9.73
C LEU A 256 0.11 47.92 -9.18
N LEU A 257 -0.79 47.45 -10.03
CA LEU A 257 -1.93 46.62 -9.64
C LEU A 257 -1.45 45.30 -9.00
N LEU A 258 -0.44 44.67 -9.60
CA LEU A 258 0.13 43.42 -9.12
C LEU A 258 0.90 43.57 -7.80
N SER A 259 1.61 44.69 -7.62
CA SER A 259 2.22 45.02 -6.33
C SER A 259 1.17 45.22 -5.23
N GLY A 260 0.02 45.82 -5.57
CA GLY A 260 -1.13 45.91 -4.66
C GLY A 260 -1.70 44.54 -4.28
N ALA A 261 -1.83 43.63 -5.25
CA ALA A 261 -2.27 42.25 -4.99
C ALA A 261 -1.29 41.47 -4.10
N GLN A 262 0.02 41.65 -4.32
CA GLN A 262 1.07 41.05 -3.49
C GLN A 262 1.07 41.62 -2.06
N LEU A 263 0.83 42.94 -1.89
CA LEU A 263 0.67 43.58 -0.59
C LEU A 263 -0.55 43.02 0.17
N CYS A 264 -1.71 42.93 -0.49
CA CYS A 264 -2.90 42.33 0.11
C CYS A 264 -2.64 40.88 0.56
N THR A 265 -1.98 40.10 -0.29
CA THR A 265 -1.62 38.70 0.03
C THR A 265 -0.66 38.62 1.21
N PHE A 266 0.35 39.49 1.28
CA PHE A 266 1.26 39.61 2.42
C PHE A 266 0.51 39.92 3.73
N LEU A 267 -0.39 40.90 3.71
CA LEU A 267 -1.19 41.26 4.88
C LEU A 267 -2.08 40.09 5.33
N MET A 268 -2.73 39.40 4.39
CA MET A 268 -3.53 38.22 4.71
C MET A 268 -2.67 37.09 5.32
N LEU A 269 -1.49 36.81 4.76
CA LEU A 269 -0.54 35.84 5.33
C LEU A 269 -0.10 36.24 6.75
N ARG A 270 0.03 37.54 7.03
CA ARG A 270 0.42 38.04 8.36
C ARG A 270 -0.66 37.82 9.42
N PHE A 271 -1.94 37.98 9.05
CA PHE A 271 -3.06 37.89 10.00
C PHE A 271 -3.71 36.52 10.09
N ARG A 272 -3.66 35.70 9.03
CA ARG A 272 -4.40 34.41 8.95
C ARG A 272 -3.54 33.17 9.19
N LEU A 273 -2.20 33.27 9.11
CA LEU A 273 -1.36 32.10 9.35
C LEU A 273 -1.31 31.76 10.84
N PRO A 274 -1.52 30.48 11.21
CA PRO A 274 -1.44 30.04 12.60
C PRO A 274 -0.01 30.19 13.14
N ASP A 275 0.10 30.50 14.44
CA ASP A 275 1.40 30.52 15.12
C ASP A 275 1.85 29.08 15.42
N LEU A 276 2.74 28.56 14.60
CA LEU A 276 3.26 27.19 14.70
C LEU A 276 4.45 27.06 15.66
N SER A 277 4.78 28.11 16.43
CA SER A 277 5.92 28.13 17.36
C SER A 277 5.84 27.09 18.49
N GLN A 278 4.64 26.62 18.85
CA GLN A 278 4.43 25.63 19.93
C GLN A 278 4.43 24.16 19.48
N GLN A 279 4.31 23.87 18.18
CA GLN A 279 4.47 22.48 17.69
C GLN A 279 5.95 22.11 17.77
N LYS A 280 6.32 21.29 18.77
CA LYS A 280 7.65 20.67 18.88
C LYS A 280 7.96 19.92 17.59
N GLN A 281 8.91 20.44 16.81
CA GLN A 281 9.64 19.63 15.85
C GLN A 281 10.14 18.40 16.61
N THR A 282 9.85 17.20 16.10
CA THR A 282 10.57 16.00 16.51
C THR A 282 12.00 16.18 15.98
N GLN A 283 12.78 16.99 16.70
CA GLN A 283 14.17 17.30 16.40
C GLN A 283 14.94 15.98 16.39
N THR A 284 15.22 15.49 15.19
CA THR A 284 16.48 14.80 14.97
C THR A 284 17.42 15.86 14.40
N ASP A 285 18.27 16.41 15.27
CA ASP A 285 19.32 17.41 15.00
C ASP A 285 20.44 16.87 14.07
N ARG A 286 20.09 16.05 13.09
CA ARG A 286 21.02 15.67 12.03
C ARG A 286 20.73 16.56 10.84
N ALA A 287 21.60 17.55 10.63
CA ALA A 287 21.73 18.17 9.32
C ALA A 287 21.83 17.04 8.28
N VAL A 288 20.77 16.86 7.49
CA VAL A 288 20.76 15.84 6.45
C VAL A 288 21.77 16.28 5.41
N ASP A 289 22.66 15.37 5.02
CA ASP A 289 23.64 15.64 3.98
C ASP A 289 22.91 15.63 2.61
N MET A 290 23.01 16.71 1.83
CA MET A 290 22.35 16.80 0.51
C MET A 290 22.77 15.66 -0.41
N MET A 291 24.02 15.20 -0.30
CA MET A 291 24.48 14.08 -1.11
C MET A 291 23.77 12.77 -0.73
N SER A 292 23.46 12.57 0.55
CA SER A 292 22.68 11.42 1.02
C SER A 292 21.24 11.43 0.50
N LEU A 293 20.64 12.62 0.35
CA LEU A 293 19.31 12.83 -0.22
C LEU A 293 19.28 12.54 -1.73
N VAL A 294 20.27 13.02 -2.48
CA VAL A 294 20.38 12.79 -3.93
C VAL A 294 20.65 11.31 -4.25
N MET A 295 21.33 10.59 -3.35
CA MET A 295 21.62 9.18 -3.55
C MET A 295 20.44 8.25 -3.21
N ASP A 296 19.44 8.76 -2.50
CA ASP A 296 18.23 8.00 -2.17
C ASP A 296 17.36 7.79 -3.42
N PRO A 297 17.14 6.54 -3.88
CA PRO A 297 16.33 6.28 -5.07
C PRO A 297 14.90 6.81 -4.97
N ASP A 298 14.33 6.88 -3.78
CA ASP A 298 12.96 7.35 -3.58
C ASP A 298 12.80 8.88 -3.66
N VAL A 299 13.91 9.61 -3.52
CA VAL A 299 13.98 11.07 -3.68
C VAL A 299 14.49 11.41 -5.08
N ARG A 300 15.58 10.77 -5.49
CA ARG A 300 16.22 10.96 -6.80
C ARG A 300 15.29 10.69 -7.96
N ASN A 301 14.56 9.56 -7.92
CA ASN A 301 13.81 9.13 -9.10
C ASN A 301 12.66 10.09 -9.45
N PRO A 302 11.85 10.57 -8.47
CA PRO A 302 10.88 11.62 -8.69
C PRO A 302 11.48 12.94 -9.19
N ILE A 303 12.64 13.34 -8.67
CA ILE A 303 13.32 14.59 -9.06
C ILE A 303 13.77 14.55 -10.53
N ILE A 304 14.33 13.44 -11.00
CA ILE A 304 14.74 13.31 -12.41
C ILE A 304 13.50 13.28 -13.32
N ALA A 305 12.40 12.64 -12.90
CA ALA A 305 11.14 12.68 -13.64
C ALA A 305 10.64 14.12 -13.78
N LEU A 306 10.68 14.89 -12.68
CA LEU A 306 10.32 16.31 -12.63
C LEU A 306 11.15 17.12 -13.63
N PHE A 307 12.48 16.99 -13.58
CA PHE A 307 13.37 17.66 -14.52
C PHE A 307 13.02 17.33 -15.98
N LEU A 308 12.88 16.05 -16.33
CA LEU A 308 12.60 15.65 -17.71
C LEU A 308 11.25 16.15 -18.23
N GLY A 309 10.21 16.08 -17.39
CA GLY A 309 8.86 16.56 -17.76
C GLY A 309 8.84 18.07 -18.00
N LEU A 310 9.46 18.85 -17.11
CA LEU A 310 9.48 20.31 -17.22
C LEU A 310 10.45 20.80 -18.30
N ALA A 311 11.60 20.14 -18.50
CA ALA A 311 12.58 20.54 -19.49
C ALA A 311 12.01 20.43 -20.91
N PHE A 312 11.15 19.44 -21.16
CA PHE A 312 10.47 19.30 -22.45
C PHE A 312 9.48 20.43 -22.70
N ILE A 313 8.64 20.79 -21.71
CA ILE A 313 7.72 21.92 -21.85
C ILE A 313 8.47 23.24 -22.02
N ALA A 314 9.52 23.47 -21.24
CA ALA A 314 10.33 24.67 -21.36
C ALA A 314 11.02 24.77 -22.73
N ALA A 315 11.45 23.64 -23.30
CA ALA A 315 11.95 23.59 -24.68
C ALA A 315 10.87 23.96 -25.69
N LEU A 316 9.65 23.44 -25.52
CA LEU A 316 8.50 23.74 -26.39
C LEU A 316 8.11 25.22 -26.33
N ASP A 317 8.11 25.85 -25.15
CA ASP A 317 7.82 27.28 -24.99
C ASP A 317 8.71 28.16 -25.88
N SER A 318 10.01 27.85 -25.91
CA SER A 318 10.99 28.61 -26.70
C SER A 318 11.00 28.31 -28.21
N THR A 319 10.52 27.14 -28.65
CA THR A 319 10.71 26.66 -30.04
C THR A 319 9.41 26.46 -30.82
N ALA A 320 8.29 26.19 -30.15
CA ALA A 320 7.02 25.87 -30.82
C ALA A 320 6.45 27.07 -31.57
N PHE A 321 6.54 28.28 -31.00
CA PHE A 321 6.10 29.51 -31.67
C PHE A 321 6.89 29.78 -32.95
N GLU A 322 8.22 29.69 -32.89
CA GLU A 322 9.08 29.88 -34.07
C GLU A 322 8.77 28.85 -35.16
N TYR A 323 8.54 27.60 -34.79
CA TYR A 323 8.16 26.55 -35.72
C TYR A 323 6.79 26.80 -36.37
N MET A 324 5.80 27.26 -35.60
CA MET A 324 4.48 27.60 -36.14
C MET A 324 4.51 28.79 -37.10
N VAL A 325 5.36 29.78 -36.84
CA VAL A 325 5.60 30.91 -37.75
C VAL A 325 6.21 30.42 -39.06
N ARG A 326 7.21 29.52 -39.00
CA ARG A 326 7.83 28.92 -40.21
C ARG A 326 6.84 28.12 -41.06
N LEU A 327 5.80 27.55 -40.45
CA LEU A 327 4.72 26.84 -41.13
C LEU A 327 3.59 27.75 -41.66
N GLY A 328 3.69 29.06 -41.47
CA GLY A 328 2.71 30.02 -41.96
C GLY A 328 1.41 30.09 -41.14
N TYR A 329 1.40 29.61 -39.90
CA TYR A 329 0.21 29.71 -39.05
C TYR A 329 0.00 31.14 -38.54
N GLY A 330 -1.21 31.67 -38.69
CA GLY A 330 -1.59 32.97 -38.16
C GLY A 330 -1.62 33.02 -36.63
N GLN A 331 -1.52 34.22 -36.06
CA GLN A 331 -1.39 34.48 -34.62
C GLN A 331 -2.50 33.84 -33.76
N MET A 332 -3.74 33.79 -34.27
CA MET A 332 -4.85 33.14 -33.57
C MET A 332 -4.59 31.64 -33.35
N LYS A 333 -4.16 30.92 -34.40
CA LYS A 333 -3.85 29.48 -34.32
C LYS A 333 -2.71 29.20 -33.35
N GLN A 334 -1.70 30.08 -33.31
CA GLN A 334 -0.59 29.97 -32.36
C GLN A 334 -1.08 30.11 -30.90
N ASN A 335 -1.90 31.12 -30.62
CA ASN A 335 -2.47 31.35 -29.29
C ASN A 335 -3.40 30.21 -28.86
N LEU A 336 -4.25 29.70 -29.77
CA LEU A 336 -5.14 28.57 -29.51
C LEU A 336 -4.34 27.29 -29.17
N THR A 337 -3.24 27.06 -29.89
CA THR A 337 -2.35 25.91 -29.67
C THR A 337 -1.69 25.97 -28.30
N TRP A 338 -1.25 27.16 -27.87
CA TRP A 338 -0.68 27.35 -26.55
C TRP A 338 -1.72 27.20 -25.43
N LEU A 339 -2.97 27.60 -25.66
CA LEU A 339 -4.07 27.37 -24.73
C LEU A 339 -4.33 25.86 -24.54
N LEU A 340 -4.30 25.09 -25.64
CA LEU A 340 -4.41 23.62 -25.61
C LEU A 340 -3.23 22.96 -24.88
N CYS A 341 -2.05 23.58 -24.83
CA CYS A 341 -0.93 23.13 -24.02
C CYS A 341 -1.14 23.45 -22.53
N SER A 342 -1.52 24.67 -22.19
CA SER A 342 -1.56 25.17 -20.81
C SER A 342 -2.72 24.61 -19.96
N VAL A 343 -3.93 24.54 -20.52
CA VAL A 343 -5.13 24.10 -19.76
C VAL A 343 -4.99 22.67 -19.20
N PRO A 344 -4.52 21.66 -19.98
CA PRO A 344 -4.33 20.31 -19.45
C PRO A 344 -3.29 20.24 -18.31
N ALA A 345 -2.22 21.04 -18.33
CA ALA A 345 -1.24 21.05 -17.25
C ALA A 345 -1.88 21.42 -15.90
N VAL A 346 -2.70 22.48 -15.86
CA VAL A 346 -3.42 22.92 -14.65
C VAL A 346 -4.40 21.85 -14.19
N LEU A 347 -5.23 21.37 -15.12
CA LEU A 347 -6.26 20.38 -14.82
C LEU A 347 -5.66 19.12 -14.21
N PHE A 348 -4.59 18.60 -14.80
CA PHE A 348 -3.97 17.38 -14.32
C PHE A 348 -3.18 17.59 -13.03
N ALA A 349 -2.54 18.75 -12.83
CA ALA A 349 -1.93 19.12 -11.53
C ALA A 349 -2.97 19.15 -10.39
N CYS A 350 -4.20 19.60 -10.68
CA CYS A 350 -5.32 19.60 -9.73
C CYS A 350 -5.94 18.21 -9.53
N LEU A 351 -5.87 17.33 -10.53
CA LEU A 351 -6.41 15.97 -10.48
C LEU A 351 -5.46 14.97 -9.81
N VAL A 352 -4.18 15.30 -9.61
CA VAL A 352 -3.20 14.41 -8.97
C VAL A 352 -3.68 13.83 -7.63
N PRO A 353 -4.27 14.58 -6.68
CA PRO A 353 -4.74 14.01 -5.41
C PRO A 353 -5.80 12.94 -5.59
N THR A 354 -6.70 13.14 -6.54
CA THR A 354 -7.74 12.15 -6.92
C THR A 354 -7.14 10.96 -7.65
N LEU A 355 -6.18 11.15 -8.55
CA LEU A 355 -5.50 10.04 -9.23
C LEU A 355 -4.66 9.20 -8.25
N ARG A 356 -4.12 9.83 -7.22
CA ARG A 356 -3.37 9.21 -6.12
C ARG A 356 -4.19 8.29 -5.21
N THR A 357 -5.52 8.38 -5.23
CA THR A 357 -6.37 7.39 -4.52
C THR A 357 -6.54 6.11 -5.32
N LEU A 358 -6.37 6.18 -6.65
CA LEU A 358 -6.56 5.07 -7.57
C LEU A 358 -5.24 4.37 -7.90
N VAL A 359 -4.14 5.11 -7.97
CA VAL A 359 -2.84 4.65 -8.45
C VAL A 359 -1.71 5.16 -7.55
N GLU A 360 -0.73 4.31 -7.26
CA GLU A 360 0.47 4.70 -6.50
C GLU A 360 1.24 5.85 -7.18
N GLY A 361 1.89 6.69 -6.38
CA GLY A 361 2.56 7.90 -6.87
C GLY A 361 3.65 7.63 -7.91
N ARG A 362 4.44 6.57 -7.70
CA ARG A 362 5.52 6.20 -8.63
C ARG A 362 4.96 5.69 -9.96
N THR A 363 3.91 4.88 -9.92
CA THR A 363 3.21 4.39 -11.11
C THR A 363 2.57 5.53 -11.89
N LEU A 364 2.02 6.53 -11.19
CA LEU A 364 1.46 7.73 -11.80
C LEU A 364 2.53 8.56 -12.53
N GLN A 365 3.74 8.68 -11.97
CA GLN A 365 4.88 9.31 -12.66
C GLN A 365 5.34 8.51 -13.89
N ILE A 366 5.39 7.17 -13.81
CA ILE A 366 5.73 6.32 -14.96
C ILE A 366 4.71 6.53 -16.08
N LEU A 367 3.41 6.52 -15.75
CA LEU A 367 2.34 6.74 -16.73
C LEU A 367 2.44 8.12 -17.38
N ALA A 368 2.76 9.16 -16.61
CA ALA A 368 2.97 10.51 -17.14
C ALA A 368 4.16 10.57 -18.09
N MET A 369 5.31 9.96 -17.74
CA MET A 369 6.48 9.89 -18.61
C MET A 369 6.20 9.13 -19.91
N LEU A 370 5.43 8.02 -19.83
CA LEU A 370 4.99 7.27 -21.01
C LEU A 370 4.08 8.12 -21.91
N LEU A 371 3.10 8.80 -21.33
CA LEU A 371 2.16 9.64 -22.08
C LEU A 371 2.89 10.78 -22.81
N GLY A 372 3.75 11.51 -22.10
CA GLY A 372 4.53 12.60 -22.69
C GLY A 372 5.52 12.10 -23.75
N GLY A 373 6.17 10.96 -23.49
CA GLY A 373 7.10 10.33 -24.41
C GLY A 373 6.46 9.83 -25.71
N VAL A 374 5.33 9.12 -25.61
CA VAL A 374 4.56 8.66 -26.78
C VAL A 374 3.99 9.84 -27.56
N GLY A 375 3.47 10.86 -26.87
CA GLY A 375 3.00 12.09 -27.50
C GLY A 375 4.11 12.74 -28.33
N ALA A 376 5.32 12.85 -27.79
CA ALA A 376 6.47 13.48 -28.44
C ALA A 376 7.04 12.71 -29.66
N LEU A 377 6.75 11.41 -29.78
CA LEU A 377 7.21 10.57 -30.89
C LEU A 377 6.31 10.62 -32.14
N GLN A 378 5.19 11.34 -32.09
CA GLN A 378 4.28 11.44 -33.23
C GLN A 378 4.93 12.13 -34.44
N ARG A 379 4.40 11.85 -35.64
CA ARG A 379 4.97 12.29 -36.92
C ARG A 379 4.43 13.66 -37.33
N PHE A 380 5.24 14.71 -37.22
CA PHE A 380 4.88 16.10 -37.53
C PHE A 380 5.04 16.45 -39.02
N ASP A 381 4.20 15.89 -39.90
CA ASP A 381 4.17 16.29 -41.31
C ASP A 381 3.04 17.32 -41.50
N SER A 382 3.36 18.62 -41.67
CA SER A 382 2.50 19.83 -41.84
C SER A 382 1.13 19.93 -41.11
N ASP A 383 0.78 18.98 -40.26
CA ASP A 383 -0.56 18.81 -39.73
C ASP A 383 -0.65 19.52 -38.38
N TYR A 384 -1.29 20.69 -38.39
CA TYR A 384 -1.66 21.45 -37.20
C TYR A 384 -2.34 20.56 -36.14
N ILE A 385 -3.16 19.60 -36.58
CA ILE A 385 -3.87 18.66 -35.71
C ILE A 385 -2.90 17.82 -34.87
N LEU A 386 -1.79 17.40 -35.46
CA LEU A 386 -0.83 16.54 -34.79
C LEU A 386 0.01 17.35 -33.79
N LEU A 387 0.38 18.59 -34.15
CA LEU A 387 0.96 19.56 -33.20
C LEU A 387 0.01 19.85 -32.03
N ALA A 388 -1.28 20.00 -32.32
CA ALA A 388 -2.35 20.22 -31.34
C ALA A 388 -2.66 19.00 -30.47
N LEU A 389 -2.17 17.80 -30.81
CA LEU A 389 -2.27 16.58 -29.99
C LEU A 389 -1.02 16.35 -29.14
N THR A 390 0.17 16.65 -29.68
CA THR A 390 1.43 16.44 -28.98
C THR A 390 1.65 17.41 -27.81
N LEU A 391 1.28 18.69 -28.00
CA LEU A 391 1.45 19.72 -26.97
C LEU A 391 0.60 19.44 -25.71
N PRO A 392 -0.70 19.06 -25.82
CA PRO A 392 -1.46 18.58 -24.67
C PRO A 392 -0.85 17.35 -24.00
N ALA A 393 -0.31 16.39 -24.75
CA ALA A 393 0.28 15.19 -24.15
C ALA A 393 1.53 15.53 -23.30
N ALA A 394 2.37 16.43 -23.79
CA ALA A 394 3.52 16.95 -23.05
C ALA A 394 3.08 17.69 -21.78
N SER A 395 2.01 18.48 -21.87
CA SER A 395 1.50 19.27 -20.76
C SER A 395 0.77 18.47 -19.69
N VAL A 396 0.01 17.45 -20.08
CA VAL A 396 -0.54 16.47 -19.15
C VAL A 396 0.59 15.77 -18.40
N ALA A 397 1.65 15.36 -19.11
CA ALA A 397 2.79 14.69 -18.49
C ALA A 397 3.45 15.57 -17.42
N ALA A 398 3.78 16.83 -17.72
CA ALA A 398 4.40 17.70 -16.72
C ALA A 398 3.43 18.06 -15.59
N GLY A 399 2.16 18.34 -15.88
CA GLY A 399 1.17 18.66 -14.85
C GLY A 399 1.00 17.53 -13.84
N ILE A 400 0.99 16.27 -14.31
CA ILE A 400 0.97 15.11 -13.42
C ILE A 400 2.28 15.02 -12.63
N VAL A 401 3.44 15.16 -13.27
CA VAL A 401 4.74 14.95 -12.61
C VAL A 401 5.00 16.02 -11.56
N ASP A 402 4.78 17.28 -11.89
CA ASP A 402 4.99 18.41 -10.98
C ASP A 402 3.95 18.44 -9.87
N GLY A 403 2.67 18.14 -10.15
CA GLY A 403 1.65 17.98 -9.11
C GLY A 403 1.92 16.81 -8.15
N ASN A 404 2.64 15.78 -8.62
CA ASN A 404 2.86 14.54 -7.87
C ASN A 404 4.18 14.54 -7.08
N THR A 405 5.23 15.17 -7.59
CA THR A 405 6.58 15.14 -7.02
C THR A 405 6.64 15.73 -5.60
N PRO A 406 6.11 16.94 -5.32
CA PRO A 406 6.09 17.51 -3.97
C PRO A 406 5.37 16.59 -2.97
N ALA A 407 4.28 15.95 -3.37
CA ALA A 407 3.56 15.01 -2.52
C ALA A 407 4.38 13.72 -2.24
N MET A 408 5.12 13.19 -3.23
CA MET A 408 6.03 12.05 -3.03
C MET A 408 7.19 12.41 -2.08
N LEU A 409 7.77 13.59 -2.28
CA LEU A 409 8.86 14.10 -1.46
C LEU A 409 8.42 14.39 -0.03
N ALA A 410 7.19 14.90 0.16
CA ALA A 410 6.61 15.13 1.48
C ALA A 410 6.44 13.80 2.26
N ASP A 411 5.89 12.77 1.62
CA ASP A 411 5.72 11.45 2.22
C ASP A 411 7.09 10.87 2.65
N ARG A 412 8.11 10.95 1.78
CA ARG A 412 9.47 10.46 2.10
C ARG A 412 10.23 11.31 3.13
N SER A 413 10.03 12.62 3.11
CA SER A 413 10.61 13.54 4.09
C SER A 413 10.15 13.19 5.51
N GLN A 414 8.84 12.95 5.70
CA GLN A 414 8.30 12.54 7.00
C GLN A 414 8.75 11.13 7.42
N GLU A 415 8.83 10.19 6.48
CA GLU A 415 9.21 8.80 6.79
C GLU A 415 10.66 8.66 7.25
N LYS A 416 11.59 9.45 6.68
CA LYS A 416 13.04 9.15 6.78
C LYS A 416 13.91 10.29 7.30
N TYR A 417 13.52 11.55 7.06
CA TYR A 417 14.43 12.69 7.24
C TYR A 417 13.99 13.69 8.29
N GLY A 418 12.68 13.78 8.62
CA GLY A 418 12.13 14.68 9.65
C GLY A 418 12.21 16.18 9.30
N GLY A 419 13.29 16.63 8.67
CA GLY A 419 13.45 17.95 8.06
C GLY A 419 12.84 18.03 6.66
N THR A 420 12.17 19.15 6.36
CA THR A 420 11.28 19.25 5.20
C THR A 420 11.85 20.16 4.11
N GLY A 421 12.54 21.23 4.49
CA GLY A 421 13.05 22.26 3.57
C GLY A 421 14.08 21.73 2.59
N GLN A 422 15.00 20.88 3.01
CA GLN A 422 16.07 20.37 2.13
C GLN A 422 15.55 19.46 1.00
N VAL A 423 14.52 18.65 1.26
CA VAL A 423 13.93 17.75 0.25
C VAL A 423 13.19 18.56 -0.82
N PHE A 424 12.44 19.59 -0.40
CA PHE A 424 11.73 20.48 -1.32
C PHE A 424 12.68 21.37 -2.12
N VAL A 425 13.80 21.77 -1.54
CA VAL A 425 14.86 22.53 -2.22
C VAL A 425 15.50 21.73 -3.36
N LEU A 426 15.64 20.41 -3.21
CA LEU A 426 16.08 19.53 -4.29
C LEU A 426 15.09 19.51 -5.46
N SER A 427 13.78 19.50 -5.17
CA SER A 427 12.72 19.66 -6.17
C SER A 427 12.83 21.01 -6.87
N ASN A 428 13.08 22.08 -6.12
CA ASN A 428 13.29 23.43 -6.65
C ASN A 428 14.44 23.48 -7.64
N MET A 429 15.59 22.94 -7.26
CA MET A 429 16.76 22.96 -8.13
C MET A 429 16.48 22.23 -9.44
N ALA A 430 15.79 21.09 -9.40
CA ALA A 430 15.42 20.37 -10.62
C ALA A 430 14.46 21.16 -11.52
N ASP A 431 13.44 21.80 -10.94
CA ASP A 431 12.51 22.67 -11.66
C ASP A 431 13.24 23.86 -12.32
N GLN A 432 14.03 24.61 -11.55
CA GLN A 432 14.78 25.76 -12.09
C GLN A 432 15.81 25.35 -13.15
N VAL A 433 16.52 24.24 -12.95
CA VAL A 433 17.47 23.71 -13.94
C VAL A 433 16.74 23.28 -15.22
N ALA A 434 15.53 22.74 -15.11
CA ALA A 434 14.71 22.41 -16.29
C ALA A 434 14.37 23.66 -17.12
N PHE A 435 13.96 24.76 -16.49
CA PHE A 435 13.67 26.02 -17.18
C PHE A 435 14.90 26.80 -17.65
N ILE A 436 16.11 26.45 -17.17
CA ILE A 436 17.38 26.99 -17.69
C ILE A 436 17.86 26.17 -18.89
N VAL A 437 17.90 24.84 -18.74
CA VAL A 437 18.48 23.91 -19.71
C VAL A 437 17.52 23.61 -20.86
N GLY A 438 16.23 23.43 -20.58
CA GLY A 438 15.21 23.08 -21.57
C GLY A 438 15.17 24.04 -22.75
N PRO A 439 15.00 25.36 -22.54
CA PRO A 439 14.99 26.33 -23.64
C PRO A 439 16.31 26.40 -24.40
N ALA A 440 17.45 26.27 -23.70
CA ALA A 440 18.78 26.30 -24.32
C ALA A 440 19.00 25.08 -25.23
N ALA A 441 18.76 23.88 -24.69
CA ALA A 441 18.88 22.63 -25.44
C ALA A 441 17.88 22.57 -26.60
N GLY A 442 16.61 22.95 -26.35
CA GLY A 442 15.56 23.01 -27.36
C GLY A 442 15.92 23.92 -28.52
N SER A 443 16.35 25.16 -28.23
CA SER A 443 16.72 26.14 -29.26
C SER A 443 17.92 25.67 -30.09
N ILE A 444 18.98 25.12 -29.47
CA ILE A 444 20.17 24.64 -30.19
C ILE A 444 19.81 23.48 -31.13
N VAL A 445 19.06 22.49 -30.62
CA VAL A 445 18.66 21.32 -31.42
C VAL A 445 17.70 21.72 -32.54
N CYS A 446 16.76 22.63 -32.29
CA CYS A 446 15.82 23.12 -33.29
C CYS A 446 16.53 23.92 -34.40
N GLN A 447 17.54 24.73 -34.04
CA GLN A 447 18.31 25.52 -35.00
C GLN A 447 19.28 24.69 -35.85
N GLN A 448 19.93 23.69 -35.26
CA GLN A 448 20.92 22.87 -35.98
C GLN A 448 20.32 21.67 -36.71
N LEU A 449 19.22 21.11 -36.21
CA LEU A 449 18.62 19.89 -36.75
C LEU A 449 17.19 20.16 -37.23
N SER A 450 16.19 20.04 -36.35
CA SER A 450 14.79 20.38 -36.64
C SER A 450 13.91 20.26 -35.39
N PHE A 451 12.75 20.92 -35.39
CA PHE A 451 11.75 20.83 -34.32
C PHE A 451 11.24 19.38 -34.07
N PRO A 452 10.89 18.58 -35.09
CA PRO A 452 10.47 17.18 -34.87
C PRO A 452 11.56 16.32 -34.22
N LEU A 453 12.82 16.57 -34.55
CA LEU A 453 13.94 15.82 -33.97
C LEU A 453 14.19 16.22 -32.51
N MET A 454 13.99 17.49 -32.16
CA MET A 454 13.96 17.96 -30.77
C MET A 454 12.88 17.22 -29.96
N CYS A 455 11.64 17.20 -30.45
CA CYS A 455 10.53 16.48 -29.80
C CYS A 455 10.84 15.00 -29.62
N LYS A 456 11.33 14.32 -30.66
CA LYS A 456 11.73 12.90 -30.58
C LYS A 456 12.86 12.67 -29.57
N GLY A 457 13.84 13.56 -29.50
CA GLY A 457 14.93 13.49 -28.54
C GLY A 457 14.44 13.51 -27.09
N PHE A 458 13.63 14.51 -26.74
CA PHE A 458 13.02 14.58 -25.40
C PHE A 458 12.07 13.41 -25.14
N GLY A 459 11.28 13.00 -26.13
CA GLY A 459 10.38 11.84 -26.04
C GLY A 459 11.12 10.53 -25.76
N CYS A 460 12.23 10.27 -26.46
CA CYS A 460 13.09 9.12 -26.19
C CYS A 460 13.67 9.15 -24.78
N CYS A 461 14.11 10.31 -24.29
CA CYS A 461 14.60 10.45 -22.91
C CYS A 461 13.52 10.13 -21.88
N MET A 462 12.29 10.63 -22.08
CA MET A 462 11.17 10.35 -21.18
C MET A 462 10.79 8.86 -21.18
N LEU A 463 10.74 8.21 -22.35
CA LEU A 463 10.43 6.77 -22.45
C LEU A 463 11.53 5.89 -21.85
N LEU A 464 12.80 6.22 -22.13
CA LEU A 464 13.94 5.52 -21.53
C LEU A 464 13.88 5.62 -20.01
N TYR A 465 13.58 6.81 -19.49
CA TYR A 465 13.49 7.02 -18.06
C TYR A 465 12.26 6.34 -17.43
N ALA A 466 11.11 6.32 -18.12
CA ALA A 466 9.94 5.55 -17.72
C ALA A 466 10.27 4.06 -17.60
N PHE A 467 11.00 3.51 -18.58
CA PHE A 467 11.47 2.13 -18.56
C PHE A 467 12.43 1.86 -17.40
N LEU A 468 13.41 2.73 -17.17
CA LEU A 468 14.34 2.60 -16.03
C LEU A 468 13.60 2.62 -14.69
N MET A 469 12.60 3.51 -14.55
CA MET A 469 11.75 3.55 -13.37
C MET A 469 10.92 2.27 -13.23
N ALA A 470 10.34 1.73 -14.29
CA ALA A 470 9.60 0.46 -14.26
C ALA A 470 10.50 -0.74 -13.93
N VAL A 471 11.71 -0.83 -14.49
CA VAL A 471 12.66 -1.90 -14.17
C VAL A 471 13.11 -1.81 -12.71
N SER A 472 13.31 -0.60 -12.19
CA SER A 472 13.62 -0.41 -10.77
C SER A 472 12.47 -0.80 -9.83
N THR A 473 11.22 -0.92 -10.33
CA THR A 473 10.09 -1.45 -9.56
C THR A 473 10.01 -2.98 -9.56
N LEU A 474 10.64 -3.65 -10.52
CA LEU A 474 10.70 -5.12 -10.61
C LEU A 474 11.78 -5.74 -9.73
N ARG A 475 12.65 -4.94 -9.09
CA ARG A 475 13.60 -5.44 -8.09
C ARG A 475 12.85 -5.77 -6.80
N PRO A 476 12.92 -7.02 -6.30
CA PRO A 476 12.13 -7.48 -5.16
C PRO A 476 12.71 -7.05 -3.80
N GLU A 477 13.12 -5.78 -3.64
CA GLU A 477 13.64 -5.28 -2.35
C GLU A 477 12.91 -4.10 -1.72
N ASP A 478 12.10 -3.31 -2.42
CA ASP A 478 11.59 -2.05 -1.84
C ASP A 478 10.06 -1.93 -1.80
N ALA A 479 9.40 -2.91 -1.18
CA ALA A 479 8.01 -2.79 -0.72
C ALA A 479 7.91 -3.07 0.78
N LYS A 480 8.32 -2.09 1.58
CA LYS A 480 7.85 -1.79 2.95
C LYS A 480 8.34 -0.38 3.33
N PRO A 481 7.52 0.47 3.98
CA PRO A 481 7.96 1.78 4.43
C PRO A 481 9.10 1.63 5.44
N ALA A 482 10.02 2.59 5.42
CA ALA A 482 11.21 2.61 6.26
C ALA A 482 10.82 2.62 7.75
N LYS A 483 10.75 1.43 8.36
CA LYS A 483 10.95 1.30 9.79
C LYS A 483 12.41 1.62 10.05
N GLY A 484 12.68 2.49 11.02
CA GLY A 484 14.03 2.75 11.52
C GLY A 484 14.78 1.43 11.66
N LYS A 485 15.99 1.37 11.08
CA LYS A 485 16.82 0.16 11.00
C LYS A 485 16.77 -0.65 12.30
N ARG A 486 15.94 -1.70 12.31
CA ARG A 486 16.08 -2.86 13.17
C ARG A 486 16.06 -4.10 12.29
N VAL A 487 17.12 -4.87 12.42
CA VAL A 487 17.44 -6.08 11.66
C VAL A 487 16.30 -7.10 11.79
N SER A 488 15.36 -7.13 10.86
CA SER A 488 14.35 -8.21 10.78
C SER A 488 13.89 -8.49 9.34
N ASN A 489 14.85 -8.75 8.46
CA ASN A 489 14.58 -9.47 7.21
C ASN A 489 15.50 -10.70 7.14
N ARG A 490 15.52 -11.50 8.21
CA ARG A 490 16.10 -12.84 8.12
C ARG A 490 15.07 -13.72 7.43
N ASN A 491 15.43 -14.27 6.27
CA ASN A 491 14.61 -15.26 5.59
C ASN A 491 14.57 -16.53 6.46
N LEU A 492 13.64 -16.58 7.43
CA LEU A 492 13.54 -17.65 8.43
C LEU A 492 13.19 -19.00 7.79
N ARG A 493 12.71 -19.02 6.53
CA ARG A 493 12.26 -20.23 5.82
C ARG A 493 13.33 -21.32 5.75
N ASN A 494 14.60 -20.96 5.63
CA ASN A 494 15.70 -21.90 5.48
C ASN A 494 16.25 -22.43 6.82
N LEU A 495 15.74 -21.94 7.96
CA LEU A 495 16.18 -22.37 9.28
C LEU A 495 15.35 -23.58 9.75
N GLY A 496 15.89 -24.39 10.67
CA GLY A 496 15.17 -25.50 11.27
C GLY A 496 13.91 -25.04 12.04
N ALA A 497 12.88 -25.90 12.11
CA ALA A 497 11.56 -25.56 12.66
C ALA A 497 11.62 -24.93 14.07
N ALA A 498 12.47 -25.45 14.96
CA ALA A 498 12.64 -24.90 16.30
C ALA A 498 13.23 -23.48 16.29
N THR A 499 14.20 -23.22 15.41
CA THR A 499 14.76 -21.88 15.23
C THR A 499 13.70 -20.93 14.65
N ARG A 500 12.91 -21.37 13.67
CA ARG A 500 11.80 -20.58 13.11
C ARG A 500 10.79 -20.19 14.18
N CYS A 501 10.38 -21.15 15.02
CA CYS A 501 9.49 -20.92 16.15
C CYS A 501 10.01 -19.82 17.10
N LEU A 502 11.28 -19.95 17.52
CA LEU A 502 11.89 -19.03 18.48
C LEU A 502 12.10 -17.63 17.91
N GLN A 503 12.50 -17.54 16.63
CA GLN A 503 12.74 -16.26 15.95
C GLN A 503 11.45 -15.56 15.56
N HIS A 504 10.31 -16.26 15.52
CA HIS A 504 9.00 -15.67 15.25
C HIS A 504 8.62 -14.60 16.29
N ARG A 505 9.27 -14.58 17.47
CA ARG A 505 9.13 -13.54 18.50
C ARG A 505 9.55 -12.14 18.03
N GLY A 506 10.60 -12.04 17.21
CA GLY A 506 11.25 -10.77 16.85
C GLY A 506 10.62 -10.01 15.69
N ASP A 507 9.50 -10.49 15.18
CA ASP A 507 8.84 -10.00 13.96
C ASP A 507 7.56 -9.19 14.29
N VAL A 508 7.48 -8.68 15.52
CA VAL A 508 6.41 -7.76 15.96
C VAL A 508 6.97 -6.34 16.01
N ASP A 509 6.37 -5.46 15.22
CA ASP A 509 6.56 -4.03 15.32
C ASP A 509 5.45 -3.42 16.18
N ASP A 510 5.71 -3.46 17.49
CA ASP A 510 4.91 -2.91 18.57
C ASP A 510 5.18 -1.42 18.82
N GLY A 511 6.07 -0.79 18.04
CA GLY A 511 6.47 0.61 18.19
C GLY A 511 7.44 0.91 19.35
N ILE A 512 7.71 -0.07 20.23
CA ILE A 512 8.55 0.09 21.43
C ILE A 512 9.73 -0.88 21.42
N GLY A 513 9.64 -1.96 20.64
CA GLY A 513 10.70 -2.92 20.42
C GLY A 513 10.71 -4.08 21.41
N CYS A 514 9.55 -4.55 21.87
CA CYS A 514 9.44 -5.69 22.77
C CYS A 514 10.00 -6.97 22.14
N VAL A 515 10.74 -7.73 22.95
CA VAL A 515 11.23 -9.07 22.57
C VAL A 515 10.13 -10.12 22.65
N GLY A 516 9.19 -9.96 23.58
CA GLY A 516 7.98 -10.77 23.68
C GLY A 516 6.85 -10.20 22.83
N ILE A 517 5.91 -11.04 22.42
CA ILE A 517 4.70 -10.56 21.74
C ILE A 517 3.80 -9.86 22.77
N PRO A 518 3.34 -8.63 22.50
CA PRO A 518 2.36 -7.96 23.34
C PRO A 518 1.01 -8.69 23.36
N ILE A 519 0.36 -8.66 24.52
CA ILE A 519 -1.01 -9.14 24.69
C ILE A 519 -1.93 -7.96 24.40
N HIS A 520 -2.51 -7.90 23.21
CA HIS A 520 -3.51 -6.90 22.91
C HIS A 520 -4.86 -7.36 23.48
N LEU A 521 -5.46 -6.58 24.38
CA LEU A 521 -6.77 -6.88 24.95
C LEU A 521 -7.90 -6.10 24.27
N SER A 522 -7.56 -5.12 23.43
CA SER A 522 -8.55 -4.30 22.75
C SER A 522 -9.34 -5.10 21.72
N GLN A 523 -10.66 -4.93 21.74
CA GLN A 523 -11.57 -5.51 20.75
C GLN A 523 -11.72 -4.62 19.52
N ALA A 524 -11.61 -3.31 19.69
CA ALA A 524 -11.70 -2.34 18.61
C ALA A 524 -10.35 -1.67 18.39
N PHE A 525 -10.04 -1.39 17.13
CA PHE A 525 -8.84 -0.66 16.74
C PHE A 525 -9.27 0.68 16.14
N ILE A 526 -8.58 1.76 16.51
CA ILE A 526 -8.91 3.11 16.05
C ILE A 526 -8.59 3.21 14.56
N TYR A 527 -9.58 3.63 13.77
CA TYR A 527 -9.37 3.98 12.37
C TYR A 527 -8.43 5.18 12.27
N GLN A 528 -7.48 5.15 11.34
CA GLN A 528 -6.66 6.35 11.07
C GLN A 528 -7.52 7.47 10.46
N SER A 529 -8.50 7.11 9.62
CA SER A 529 -9.61 7.99 9.24
C SER A 529 -10.84 7.17 8.78
N PRO A 530 -12.04 7.76 8.70
CA PRO A 530 -13.19 7.07 8.10
C PRO A 530 -12.86 6.55 6.70
N GLY A 531 -13.15 5.28 6.43
CA GLY A 531 -12.93 4.66 5.12
C GLY A 531 -11.50 4.17 4.83
N THR A 532 -10.53 4.37 5.72
CA THR A 532 -9.20 3.73 5.55
C THR A 532 -9.24 2.25 5.95
N PRO A 533 -8.54 1.36 5.21
CA PRO A 533 -8.32 -0.01 5.65
C PRO A 533 -7.55 0.00 6.98
N TYR A 534 -7.82 -1.00 7.82
CA TYR A 534 -7.33 -0.99 9.19
C TYR A 534 -5.80 -1.00 9.28
N PRO A 535 -5.23 -0.25 10.25
CA PRO A 535 -3.79 -0.23 10.46
C PRO A 535 -3.31 -1.66 10.76
N LYS A 536 -2.37 -2.14 9.95
CA LYS A 536 -1.71 -3.46 10.11
C LYS A 536 -2.67 -4.67 10.12
N GLY A 537 -3.86 -4.55 9.51
CA GLY A 537 -4.80 -5.66 9.34
C GLY A 537 -5.64 -6.03 10.57
N ALA A 538 -5.60 -5.24 11.65
CA ALA A 538 -6.42 -5.49 12.84
C ALA A 538 -7.73 -4.70 12.77
N ILE A 539 -8.83 -5.40 12.47
CA ILE A 539 -10.16 -4.81 12.22
C ILE A 539 -10.94 -4.66 13.53
N TYR A 540 -11.26 -5.81 14.09
CA TYR A 540 -12.04 -6.02 15.28
C TYR A 540 -11.60 -7.38 15.81
N GLY A 541 -11.47 -7.54 17.12
CA GLY A 541 -10.84 -8.72 17.73
C GLY A 541 -11.41 -10.05 17.24
N ARG A 542 -12.70 -10.09 16.89
CA ARG A 542 -13.35 -11.26 16.29
C ARG A 542 -12.86 -11.57 14.86
N PHE A 543 -12.65 -10.57 14.03
CA PHE A 543 -12.21 -10.75 12.64
C PHE A 543 -10.72 -11.06 12.60
N ASP A 544 -9.91 -10.11 13.07
CA ASP A 544 -8.46 -10.15 13.01
C ASP A 544 -7.87 -9.48 14.25
N HIS A 545 -6.92 -10.16 14.89
CA HIS A 545 -6.33 -9.70 16.14
C HIS A 545 -4.82 -9.97 16.18
N PRO A 546 -3.96 -9.00 16.52
CA PRO A 546 -2.50 -9.14 16.39
C PRO A 546 -1.92 -10.33 17.16
N THR A 547 -2.35 -10.56 18.39
CA THR A 547 -1.86 -11.68 19.23
C THR A 547 -2.26 -13.04 18.64
N ARG A 548 -3.47 -13.17 18.08
CA ARG A 548 -3.94 -14.41 17.44
C ARG A 548 -3.23 -14.64 16.12
N LEU A 549 -3.12 -13.61 15.29
CA LEU A 549 -2.43 -13.67 14.01
C LEU A 549 -0.99 -14.17 14.19
N LYS A 550 -0.32 -13.75 15.27
CA LYS A 550 1.05 -14.16 15.53
C LYS A 550 1.18 -15.62 15.95
N LEU A 551 0.21 -16.15 16.70
CA LEU A 551 0.10 -17.58 16.96
C LEU A 551 -0.09 -18.39 15.66
N GLU A 552 -1.03 -17.95 14.82
CA GLU A 552 -1.35 -18.60 13.53
C GLU A 552 -0.14 -18.60 12.58
N GLN A 553 0.54 -17.46 12.45
CA GLN A 553 1.76 -17.33 11.63
C GLN A 553 2.91 -18.17 12.18
N CYS A 554 3.08 -18.23 13.50
CA CYS A 554 4.09 -19.06 14.12
C CYS A 554 3.83 -20.53 13.79
N HIS A 555 2.60 -21.01 14.00
CA HIS A 555 2.20 -22.38 13.71
C HIS A 555 2.36 -22.71 12.22
N ALA A 556 1.90 -21.84 11.32
CA ALA A 556 2.07 -21.99 9.87
C ALA A 556 3.54 -22.15 9.46
N SER A 557 4.46 -21.47 10.15
CA SER A 557 5.90 -21.57 9.87
C SER A 557 6.54 -22.90 10.28
N LEU A 558 5.86 -23.68 11.13
CA LEU A 558 6.34 -24.98 11.57
C LEU A 558 6.01 -26.07 10.55
N GLU A 559 4.88 -25.93 9.84
CA GLU A 559 4.46 -26.87 8.81
C GLU A 559 5.22 -26.69 7.49
N THR A 560 5.49 -27.80 6.80
CA THR A 560 6.31 -27.84 5.58
C THR A 560 5.58 -27.34 4.34
N ALA A 561 4.24 -27.35 4.32
CA ALA A 561 3.40 -26.94 3.19
C ALA A 561 3.10 -25.43 3.14
N LEU A 562 3.60 -24.62 4.09
CA LEU A 562 3.22 -23.20 4.28
C LEU A 562 1.70 -22.99 4.28
N PRO A 563 0.96 -23.67 5.17
CA PRO A 563 -0.50 -23.67 5.15
C PRO A 563 -1.10 -22.35 5.62
N HIS A 564 -2.39 -22.22 5.32
CA HIS A 564 -3.25 -21.27 6.00
C HIS A 564 -3.71 -21.86 7.34
N VAL A 565 -3.59 -21.08 8.41
CA VAL A 565 -3.84 -21.55 9.77
C VAL A 565 -4.86 -20.65 10.47
N LEU A 566 -5.83 -21.27 11.15
CA LEU A 566 -6.85 -20.60 11.95
C LEU A 566 -6.86 -21.14 13.37
N ALA A 567 -6.80 -20.25 14.36
CA ALA A 567 -7.03 -20.60 15.75
C ALA A 567 -8.53 -20.51 16.08
N PHE A 568 -9.07 -21.57 16.69
CA PHE A 568 -10.43 -21.69 17.24
C PHE A 568 -10.40 -21.77 18.76
N ASN A 569 -11.48 -21.33 19.41
CA ASN A 569 -11.61 -21.38 20.87
C ASN A 569 -11.71 -22.81 21.43
N THR A 570 -12.19 -23.77 20.65
CA THR A 570 -12.20 -25.19 21.03
C THR A 570 -11.93 -26.07 19.82
N TYR A 571 -11.66 -27.35 20.06
CA TYR A 571 -11.55 -28.34 18.99
C TYR A 571 -12.90 -28.56 18.29
N GLU A 572 -13.99 -28.67 19.05
CA GLU A 572 -15.35 -28.84 18.54
C GLU A 572 -15.79 -27.67 17.65
N ALA A 573 -15.33 -26.45 17.95
CA ALA A 573 -15.61 -25.30 17.11
C ALA A 573 -14.93 -25.40 15.72
N ALA A 574 -13.70 -25.92 15.68
CA ALA A 574 -13.02 -26.21 14.42
C ALA A 574 -13.75 -27.32 13.66
N VAL A 575 -14.15 -28.40 14.35
CA VAL A 575 -14.97 -29.49 13.78
C VAL A 575 -16.29 -28.95 13.20
N ALA A 576 -17.02 -28.13 13.95
CA ALA A 576 -18.28 -27.53 13.53
C ALA A 576 -18.12 -26.67 12.27
N SER A 577 -16.99 -25.97 12.13
CA SER A 577 -16.67 -25.17 10.93
C SER A 577 -16.51 -26.04 9.67
N LEU A 578 -15.98 -27.25 9.81
CA LEU A 578 -15.84 -28.21 8.71
C LEU A 578 -17.18 -28.86 8.37
N LEU A 579 -17.97 -29.24 9.38
CA LEU A 579 -19.32 -29.77 9.18
C LEU A 579 -20.29 -28.73 8.60
N ALA A 580 -20.03 -27.43 8.79
CA ALA A 580 -20.79 -26.34 8.16
C ALA A 580 -20.66 -26.30 6.63
N GLN A 581 -19.67 -26.99 6.07
CA GLN A 581 -19.49 -27.10 4.63
C GLN A 581 -20.34 -28.23 4.00
N LEU A 582 -20.88 -29.14 4.82
CA LEU A 582 -21.78 -30.19 4.38
C LEU A 582 -23.20 -29.65 4.18
N ARG A 583 -23.80 -29.99 3.04
CA ARG A 583 -25.20 -29.69 2.70
C ARG A 583 -26.06 -30.93 2.86
N SER A 584 -27.38 -30.74 2.88
CA SER A 584 -28.33 -31.85 2.81
C SER A 584 -28.02 -32.77 1.62
N GLY A 585 -28.05 -34.08 1.85
CA GLY A 585 -27.70 -35.10 0.86
C GLY A 585 -26.19 -35.32 0.64
N HIS A 586 -25.30 -34.48 1.18
CA HIS A 586 -23.86 -34.77 1.14
C HIS A 586 -23.54 -36.02 1.96
N ARG A 587 -22.44 -36.68 1.64
CA ARG A 587 -21.93 -37.84 2.37
C ARG A 587 -20.64 -37.50 3.12
N MET A 588 -20.60 -37.90 4.38
CA MET A 588 -19.44 -37.89 5.26
C MET A 588 -19.01 -39.33 5.53
N LEU A 589 -17.74 -39.61 5.33
CA LEU A 589 -17.10 -40.88 5.64
C LEU A 589 -16.24 -40.70 6.89
N LEU A 590 -16.50 -41.49 7.93
CA LEU A 590 -15.70 -41.53 9.14
C LEU A 590 -14.88 -42.83 9.15
N LEU A 591 -13.57 -42.67 9.28
CA LEU A 591 -12.59 -43.75 9.32
C LEU A 591 -11.96 -43.85 10.70
N GLY A 592 -12.05 -45.03 11.31
CA GLY A 592 -11.44 -45.34 12.60
C GLY A 592 -12.45 -45.65 13.70
N THR A 593 -11.91 -46.06 14.86
CA THR A 593 -12.70 -46.51 16.02
C THR A 593 -13.33 -45.36 16.82
N GLY A 594 -13.02 -44.11 16.49
CA GLY A 594 -13.54 -42.92 17.16
C GLY A 594 -13.00 -42.79 18.59
N ARG A 595 -11.88 -42.09 18.75
CA ARG A 595 -11.21 -41.94 20.05
C ARG A 595 -11.99 -41.08 21.07
N GLU A 596 -13.01 -40.36 20.60
CA GLU A 596 -13.85 -39.46 21.40
C GLU A 596 -15.31 -39.70 21.03
N GLN A 597 -16.05 -40.39 21.90
CA GLN A 597 -17.48 -40.64 21.65
C GLN A 597 -18.30 -39.36 21.61
N ASP A 598 -17.85 -38.28 22.23
CA ASP A 598 -18.51 -36.97 22.15
C ASP A 598 -18.49 -36.39 20.75
N VAL A 599 -17.37 -36.52 20.03
CA VAL A 599 -17.26 -36.08 18.63
C VAL A 599 -18.09 -36.98 17.72
N LEU A 600 -18.12 -38.30 17.98
CA LEU A 600 -19.01 -39.21 17.25
C LEU A 600 -20.50 -38.90 17.47
N ARG A 601 -20.89 -38.63 18.72
CA ARG A 601 -22.24 -38.18 19.08
C ARG A 601 -22.55 -36.89 18.34
N PHE A 602 -21.64 -35.93 18.36
CA PHE A 602 -21.78 -34.67 17.63
C PHE A 602 -21.95 -34.88 16.12
N PHE A 603 -21.17 -35.78 15.49
CA PHE A 603 -21.34 -36.13 14.09
C PHE A 603 -22.70 -36.74 13.78
N ARG A 604 -23.18 -37.67 14.60
CA ARG A 604 -24.49 -38.30 14.42
C ARG A 604 -25.63 -37.30 14.59
N ASP A 605 -25.56 -36.46 15.61
CA ASP A 605 -26.54 -35.41 15.87
C ASP A 605 -26.59 -34.39 14.74
N MET A 606 -25.42 -33.99 14.24
CA MET A 606 -25.31 -33.05 13.11
C MET A 606 -25.78 -33.68 11.80
N ALA A 607 -25.49 -34.97 11.57
CA ALA A 607 -25.97 -35.72 10.40
C ALA A 607 -27.50 -35.76 10.38
N ALA A 608 -28.13 -36.06 11.52
CA ALA A 608 -29.58 -36.05 11.67
C ALA A 608 -30.17 -34.65 11.45
N LYS A 609 -29.62 -33.63 12.11
CA LYS A 609 -30.15 -32.25 12.04
C LYS A 609 -29.96 -31.58 10.68
N ARG A 610 -28.87 -31.89 9.96
CA ARG A 610 -28.54 -31.28 8.66
C ARG A 610 -28.82 -32.19 7.45
N SER A 611 -29.34 -33.39 7.69
CA SER A 611 -29.70 -34.36 6.66
C SER A 611 -28.54 -34.72 5.71
N PHE A 612 -27.32 -34.84 6.23
CA PHE A 612 -26.21 -35.44 5.49
C PHE A 612 -26.03 -36.91 5.88
N GLN A 613 -25.54 -37.74 4.96
CA GLN A 613 -25.32 -39.15 5.19
C GLN A 613 -23.99 -39.36 5.92
N LEU A 614 -24.01 -40.02 7.07
CA LEU A 614 -22.81 -40.41 7.80
C LEU A 614 -22.59 -41.92 7.64
N THR A 615 -21.43 -42.30 7.11
CA THR A 615 -20.98 -43.69 7.02
C THR A 615 -19.74 -43.87 7.89
N GLN A 616 -19.69 -44.94 8.68
CA GLN A 616 -18.59 -45.20 9.61
C GLN A 616 -17.95 -46.54 9.26
N HIS A 617 -16.63 -46.54 9.08
CA HIS A 617 -15.83 -47.74 8.85
C HIS A 617 -14.71 -47.85 9.86
N GLU A 618 -14.61 -49.02 10.47
CA GLU A 618 -13.50 -49.35 11.37
C GLU A 618 -12.29 -49.73 10.51
N CYS A 619 -11.39 -48.78 10.25
CA CYS A 619 -10.15 -49.06 9.51
C CYS A 619 -9.06 -49.51 10.49
N THR A 620 -8.61 -50.75 10.33
CA THR A 620 -7.53 -51.36 11.11
C THR A 620 -6.31 -51.73 10.29
N ALA A 621 -6.50 -51.96 9.00
CA ALA A 621 -5.46 -52.15 8.02
C ALA A 621 -6.04 -51.93 6.61
N GLY A 622 -5.46 -51.01 5.85
CA GLY A 622 -5.76 -50.75 4.44
C GLY A 622 -7.10 -50.09 4.14
N LEU A 623 -7.26 -49.74 2.86
CA LEU A 623 -8.49 -49.16 2.32
C LEU A 623 -9.49 -50.30 2.03
N SER A 624 -10.42 -50.59 2.96
CA SER A 624 -11.39 -51.67 2.75
C SER A 624 -12.23 -51.44 1.48
N SER A 625 -12.66 -52.51 0.81
CA SER A 625 -13.49 -52.40 -0.40
C SER A 625 -14.78 -51.63 -0.13
N ALA A 626 -15.41 -51.84 1.03
CA ALA A 626 -16.62 -51.13 1.44
C ALA A 626 -16.37 -49.62 1.66
N ALA A 627 -15.30 -49.26 2.37
CA ALA A 627 -14.96 -47.85 2.60
C ALA A 627 -14.56 -47.15 1.29
N ARG A 628 -13.96 -47.88 0.34
CA ARG A 628 -13.69 -47.37 -1.03
C ARG A 628 -14.97 -47.09 -1.80
N VAL A 629 -15.95 -47.99 -1.73
CA VAL A 629 -17.26 -47.81 -2.38
C VAL A 629 -17.95 -46.57 -1.82
N ASP A 630 -17.94 -46.40 -0.50
CA ASP A 630 -18.54 -45.21 0.13
C ASP A 630 -17.78 -43.92 -0.25
N LEU A 631 -16.46 -43.95 -0.32
CA LEU A 631 -15.67 -42.82 -0.81
C LEU A 631 -16.05 -42.44 -2.25
N LEU A 632 -16.11 -43.43 -3.15
CA LEU A 632 -16.45 -43.26 -4.57
C LEU A 632 -17.92 -42.86 -4.79
N SER A 633 -18.82 -43.13 -3.85
CA SER A 633 -20.23 -42.77 -3.91
C SER A 633 -20.54 -41.28 -3.69
N GLY A 634 -19.55 -40.40 -3.89
CA GLY A 634 -19.71 -38.95 -3.77
C GLY A 634 -19.47 -38.38 -2.37
N THR A 635 -18.63 -39.04 -1.57
CA THR A 635 -18.19 -38.51 -0.26
C THR A 635 -17.56 -37.12 -0.42
N LYS A 636 -17.96 -36.17 0.43
CA LYS A 636 -17.47 -34.78 0.44
C LYS A 636 -16.48 -34.51 1.55
N LEU A 637 -16.65 -35.18 2.69
CA LEU A 637 -15.78 -35.05 3.84
C LEU A 637 -15.40 -36.44 4.32
N CYS A 638 -14.09 -36.70 4.37
CA CYS A 638 -13.54 -37.91 4.95
C CYS A 638 -12.83 -37.53 6.25
N TRP A 639 -13.24 -38.10 7.37
CA TRP A 639 -12.66 -37.83 8.67
C TRP A 639 -11.85 -39.03 9.15
N LEU A 640 -10.56 -38.80 9.40
CA LEU A 640 -9.68 -39.78 9.99
C LEU A 640 -9.59 -39.57 11.51
N ASN A 641 -10.28 -40.42 12.27
CA ASN A 641 -10.24 -40.40 13.75
C ASN A 641 -9.56 -41.68 14.25
N GLY A 642 -8.25 -41.77 14.05
CA GLY A 642 -7.45 -42.93 14.41
C GLY A 642 -6.00 -42.84 13.95
N ALA A 643 -5.15 -43.65 14.57
CA ALA A 643 -3.76 -43.77 14.19
C ALA A 643 -3.67 -44.81 13.04
N LEU A 644 -3.66 -44.35 11.79
CA LEU A 644 -3.36 -45.19 10.62
C LEU A 644 -1.88 -45.25 10.34
N GLU A 645 -1.42 -46.33 9.70
CA GLU A 645 -0.07 -46.38 9.13
C GLU A 645 0.15 -45.24 8.10
N ARG A 646 1.32 -44.59 8.05
CA ARG A 646 1.58 -43.52 7.05
C ARG A 646 1.29 -43.95 5.62
N MET A 647 1.65 -45.17 5.27
CA MET A 647 1.39 -45.72 3.94
C MET A 647 -0.12 -45.77 3.66
N GLU A 648 -0.94 -45.99 4.67
CA GLU A 648 -2.39 -45.97 4.57
C GLU A 648 -2.95 -44.56 4.55
N LEU A 649 -2.39 -43.63 5.35
CA LEU A 649 -2.74 -42.22 5.29
C LEU A 649 -2.50 -41.66 3.88
N LEU A 650 -1.35 -41.97 3.28
CA LEU A 650 -1.02 -41.59 1.90
C LEU A 650 -1.99 -42.20 0.89
N ALA A 651 -2.38 -43.46 1.09
CA ALA A 651 -3.37 -44.11 0.24
C ALA A 651 -4.76 -43.44 0.34
N TRP A 652 -5.19 -43.08 1.55
CA TRP A 652 -6.44 -42.35 1.79
C TRP A 652 -6.40 -40.92 1.26
N ALA A 653 -5.29 -40.20 1.46
CA ALA A 653 -5.07 -38.87 0.91
C ALA A 653 -5.18 -38.87 -0.62
N LYS A 654 -4.51 -39.83 -1.26
CA LYS A 654 -4.58 -40.02 -2.72
C LYS A 654 -6.01 -40.35 -3.17
N ALA A 655 -6.70 -41.25 -2.49
CA ALA A 655 -8.06 -41.66 -2.84
C ALA A 655 -9.07 -40.50 -2.67
N CYS A 656 -8.98 -39.74 -1.57
CA CYS A 656 -9.84 -38.58 -1.32
C CYS A 656 -9.61 -37.50 -2.39
N ARG A 657 -8.35 -37.23 -2.75
CA ARG A 657 -8.00 -36.27 -3.81
C ARG A 657 -8.58 -36.67 -5.17
N GLN A 658 -8.64 -37.96 -5.50
CA GLN A 658 -9.23 -38.44 -6.76
C GLN A 658 -10.73 -38.14 -6.88
N VAL A 659 -11.47 -38.14 -5.76
CA VAL A 659 -12.92 -37.86 -5.74
C VAL A 659 -13.26 -36.43 -5.33
N GLY A 660 -12.24 -35.61 -5.04
CA GLY A 660 -12.42 -34.24 -4.53
C GLY A 660 -13.03 -34.18 -3.12
N ALA A 661 -12.80 -35.20 -2.28
CA ALA A 661 -13.22 -35.21 -0.88
C ALA A 661 -12.16 -34.49 -0.01
N ILE A 662 -12.63 -33.72 0.97
CA ILE A 662 -11.76 -33.10 1.98
C ILE A 662 -11.37 -34.18 2.99
N LEU A 663 -10.08 -34.50 3.08
CA LEU A 663 -9.56 -35.40 4.12
C LEU A 663 -9.12 -34.59 5.33
N VAL A 664 -9.78 -34.83 6.46
CA VAL A 664 -9.48 -34.21 7.75
C VAL A 664 -8.81 -35.23 8.67
N THR A 665 -7.75 -34.84 9.37
CA THR A 665 -7.12 -35.65 10.42
C THR A 665 -6.91 -34.86 11.70
N ASP A 666 -7.04 -35.55 12.82
CA ASP A 666 -6.63 -35.03 14.11
C ASP A 666 -5.14 -35.28 14.28
N ALA A 667 -4.33 -34.22 14.24
CA ALA A 667 -2.87 -34.29 14.32
C ALA A 667 -2.35 -34.43 15.77
N TYR A 668 -3.23 -34.89 16.67
CA TYR A 668 -2.99 -35.10 18.11
C TYR A 668 -1.64 -35.79 18.45
N PRO A 669 -1.13 -36.81 17.72
CA PRO A 669 0.17 -37.40 18.04
C PRO A 669 1.38 -36.67 17.42
N CYS A 670 1.20 -35.79 16.44
CA CYS A 670 2.30 -35.26 15.63
C CYS A 670 2.47 -33.74 15.86
N PRO A 671 3.40 -33.29 16.73
CA PRO A 671 3.63 -31.87 16.91
C PRO A 671 4.17 -31.25 15.61
N PRO A 672 3.78 -30.01 15.26
CA PRO A 672 4.17 -29.38 13.99
C PRO A 672 5.68 -29.13 13.85
N THR A 673 6.46 -29.24 14.94
CA THR A 673 7.93 -29.16 14.91
C THR A 673 8.63 -30.47 14.50
N SER A 674 7.89 -31.56 14.30
CA SER A 674 8.45 -32.87 13.96
C SER A 674 8.85 -32.95 12.47
N PRO A 675 9.97 -33.59 12.10
CA PRO A 675 10.29 -33.89 10.70
C PRO A 675 9.23 -34.73 9.99
N THR A 676 8.39 -35.47 10.74
CA THR A 676 7.31 -36.31 10.25
C THR A 676 5.94 -35.61 10.14
N SER A 677 5.79 -34.34 10.55
CA SER A 677 4.50 -33.62 10.54
C SER A 677 4.09 -33.06 9.17
N ALA A 678 4.55 -33.65 8.07
CA ALA A 678 4.29 -33.19 6.72
C ALA A 678 2.89 -33.60 6.20
N LEU A 679 1.89 -33.71 7.09
CA LEU A 679 0.54 -34.23 6.80
C LEU A 679 -0.09 -33.56 5.57
N LEU A 680 -0.04 -32.22 5.50
CA LEU A 680 -0.56 -31.47 4.36
C LEU A 680 0.24 -31.73 3.08
N ALA A 681 1.58 -31.75 3.18
CA ALA A 681 2.44 -32.10 2.04
C ALA A 681 2.23 -33.55 1.55
N GLU A 682 1.78 -34.43 2.44
CA GLU A 682 1.42 -35.82 2.17
C GLU A 682 -0.01 -35.99 1.63
N GLY A 683 -0.74 -34.88 1.48
CA GLY A 683 -2.03 -34.83 0.79
C GLY A 683 -3.26 -34.86 1.69
N VAL A 684 -3.09 -34.74 3.02
CA VAL A 684 -4.19 -34.40 3.92
C VAL A 684 -4.68 -32.99 3.60
N SER A 685 -6.00 -32.79 3.53
CA SER A 685 -6.56 -31.47 3.22
C SER A 685 -6.61 -30.55 4.44
N VAL A 686 -6.90 -31.11 5.61
CA VAL A 686 -7.02 -30.35 6.87
C VAL A 686 -6.40 -31.14 8.03
N ALA A 687 -5.54 -30.49 8.80
CA ALA A 687 -5.00 -31.00 10.05
C ALA A 687 -5.51 -30.18 11.23
N LEU A 688 -6.02 -30.84 12.26
CA LEU A 688 -6.47 -30.20 13.51
C LEU A 688 -5.48 -30.48 14.64
N TYR A 689 -5.02 -29.42 15.31
CA TYR A 689 -4.06 -29.50 16.42
C TYR A 689 -4.68 -28.90 17.68
N PRO A 690 -5.14 -29.73 18.63
CA PRO A 690 -5.57 -29.27 19.93
C PRO A 690 -4.44 -28.52 20.65
N CYS A 691 -4.74 -27.31 21.14
CA CYS A 691 -3.74 -26.45 21.75
C CYS A 691 -3.24 -26.95 23.11
N ALA A 692 -3.89 -27.94 23.73
CA ALA A 692 -3.39 -28.59 24.94
C ALA A 692 -1.94 -29.08 24.75
N PHE A 693 -1.63 -29.65 23.57
CA PHE A 693 -0.29 -30.14 23.21
C PHE A 693 0.71 -29.01 22.92
N ILE A 694 0.18 -27.95 22.31
CA ILE A 694 0.93 -26.77 21.90
C ILE A 694 1.34 -25.97 23.15
N SER A 695 0.41 -25.69 24.05
CA SER A 695 0.66 -25.03 25.33
C SER A 695 1.53 -25.91 26.24
N GLY A 696 1.10 -27.16 26.44
CA GLY A 696 1.77 -28.15 27.27
C GLY A 696 1.71 -27.87 28.77
N ARG A 697 0.68 -27.15 29.24
CA ARG A 697 0.57 -26.66 30.63
C ARG A 697 -0.86 -26.71 31.20
N ASP A 698 -1.78 -27.40 30.54
CA ASP A 698 -3.19 -27.54 30.94
C ASP A 698 -3.92 -26.22 31.22
N ASP A 699 -3.48 -25.14 30.59
CA ASP A 699 -3.94 -23.77 30.82
C ASP A 699 -4.61 -23.13 29.59
N VAL A 700 -4.70 -23.87 28.47
CA VAL A 700 -5.26 -23.39 27.21
C VAL A 700 -6.20 -24.43 26.61
N HIS A 701 -7.45 -24.01 26.42
CA HIS A 701 -8.42 -24.73 25.60
C HIS A 701 -8.58 -23.96 24.28
N ALA A 702 -8.08 -24.54 23.18
CA ALA A 702 -8.12 -23.99 21.83
C ALA A 702 -7.74 -25.07 20.81
N CYS A 703 -7.91 -24.80 19.52
CA CYS A 703 -7.48 -25.69 18.44
C CYS A 703 -6.95 -24.90 17.26
N MET A 704 -5.87 -25.37 16.62
CA MET A 704 -5.38 -24.84 15.36
C MET A 704 -5.90 -25.71 14.21
N LEU A 705 -6.49 -25.09 13.20
CA LEU A 705 -6.85 -25.71 11.94
C LEU A 705 -5.85 -25.26 10.88
N SER A 706 -5.15 -26.21 10.28
CA SER A 706 -4.20 -25.96 9.18
C SER A 706 -4.69 -26.60 7.89
N THR A 707 -4.60 -25.88 6.79
CA THR A 707 -4.99 -26.35 5.45
C THR A 707 -4.20 -25.64 4.36
N ASP A 708 -3.92 -26.34 3.26
CA ASP A 708 -3.39 -25.75 2.02
C ASP A 708 -4.50 -25.38 1.02
N ASP A 709 -5.76 -25.71 1.33
CA ASP A 709 -6.92 -25.38 0.51
C ASP A 709 -7.51 -24.01 0.92
N LEU A 710 -7.36 -23.03 0.02
CA LEU A 710 -7.86 -21.67 0.23
C LEU A 710 -9.39 -21.60 0.36
N VAL A 711 -10.13 -22.50 -0.27
CA VAL A 711 -11.60 -22.54 -0.19
C VAL A 711 -12.02 -23.00 1.20
N VAL A 712 -11.40 -24.07 1.70
CA VAL A 712 -11.63 -24.57 3.06
C VAL A 712 -11.23 -23.51 4.09
N PHE A 713 -10.08 -22.87 3.91
CA PHE A 713 -9.61 -21.79 4.79
C PHE A 713 -10.60 -20.63 4.86
N LYS A 714 -11.03 -20.09 3.71
CA LYS A 714 -11.98 -18.96 3.67
C LYS A 714 -13.34 -19.33 4.28
N SER A 715 -13.81 -20.55 4.04
CA SER A 715 -15.07 -21.03 4.64
C SER A 715 -14.96 -21.16 6.16
N ALA A 716 -13.90 -21.77 6.66
CA ALA A 716 -13.65 -21.91 8.10
C ALA A 716 -13.40 -20.54 8.77
N GLN A 717 -12.70 -19.62 8.11
CA GLN A 717 -12.48 -18.26 8.57
C GLN A 717 -13.82 -17.51 8.70
N TYR A 718 -14.66 -17.56 7.68
CA TYR A 718 -16.00 -16.96 7.70
C TYR A 718 -16.86 -17.54 8.82
N PHE A 719 -16.82 -18.86 9.03
CA PHE A 719 -17.52 -19.52 10.12
C PHE A 719 -17.04 -19.00 11.48
N ARG A 720 -15.73 -18.99 11.73
CA ARG A 720 -15.14 -18.50 12.97
C ARG A 720 -15.57 -17.07 13.28
N GLN A 721 -15.52 -16.21 12.26
CA GLN A 721 -15.84 -14.78 12.36
C GLN A 721 -17.33 -14.55 12.63
N THR A 722 -18.20 -15.31 11.96
CA THR A 722 -19.66 -15.16 12.07
C THR A 722 -20.20 -15.77 13.35
N MET A 723 -19.72 -16.96 13.72
CA MET A 723 -20.15 -17.70 14.92
C MET A 723 -19.44 -17.24 16.20
N GLY A 724 -18.41 -16.39 16.09
CA GLY A 724 -17.65 -15.91 17.25
C GLY A 724 -16.77 -16.98 17.91
N SER A 725 -16.41 -18.04 17.19
CA SER A 725 -15.58 -19.16 17.68
C SER A 725 -14.09 -18.81 17.79
N THR A 726 -13.77 -17.61 18.25
CA THR A 726 -12.41 -17.09 18.36
C THR A 726 -11.82 -17.36 19.75
N PRO A 727 -10.58 -17.89 19.85
CA PRO A 727 -9.91 -18.01 21.13
C PRO A 727 -9.64 -16.63 21.72
N GLY A 728 -9.62 -16.53 23.05
CA GLY A 728 -9.26 -15.30 23.73
C GLY A 728 -7.78 -14.94 23.52
N ASN A 729 -7.47 -13.66 23.67
CA ASN A 729 -6.15 -13.13 23.33
C ASN A 729 -5.06 -13.60 24.30
N PHE A 730 -5.44 -13.83 25.56
CA PHE A 730 -4.53 -14.35 26.57
C PHE A 730 -4.21 -15.82 26.31
N GLU A 731 -5.20 -16.62 25.93
CA GLU A 731 -5.05 -18.01 25.51
C GLU A 731 -4.17 -18.11 24.26
N CYS A 732 -4.33 -17.20 23.30
CA CYS A 732 -3.45 -17.11 22.13
C CYS A 732 -1.99 -16.86 22.53
N TYR A 733 -1.76 -15.96 23.49
CA TYR A 733 -0.43 -15.69 24.01
C TYR A 733 0.16 -16.89 24.76
N LEU A 734 -0.62 -17.58 25.60
CA LEU A 734 -0.19 -18.78 26.32
C LEU A 734 0.17 -19.92 25.34
N ALA A 735 -0.67 -20.16 24.33
CA ALA A 735 -0.38 -21.13 23.27
C ALA A 735 0.92 -20.78 22.52
N PHE A 736 1.10 -19.50 22.17
CA PHE A 736 2.34 -19.05 21.53
C PHE A 736 3.55 -19.27 22.43
N ARG A 737 3.44 -18.93 23.73
CA ARG A 737 4.48 -19.19 24.73
C ARG A 737 4.82 -20.68 24.83
N GLY A 738 3.82 -21.55 24.75
CA GLY A 738 3.98 -23.01 24.72
C GLY A 738 4.75 -23.52 23.51
N LEU A 739 4.45 -23.00 22.31
CA LEU A 739 5.14 -23.36 21.04
C LEU A 739 6.65 -23.22 21.17
N LEU A 740 7.11 -22.19 21.85
CA LEU A 740 8.53 -21.84 21.96
C LEU A 740 9.36 -22.89 22.73
N SER A 741 8.70 -23.72 23.54
CA SER A 741 9.33 -24.83 24.26
C SER A 741 8.95 -26.20 23.69
N LEU A 742 8.11 -26.24 22.64
CA LEU A 742 7.49 -27.46 22.15
C LEU A 742 8.52 -28.53 21.79
N LYS A 743 9.56 -28.18 21.02
CA LYS A 743 10.60 -29.14 20.65
C LYS A 743 11.29 -29.75 21.88
N ALA A 744 11.76 -28.92 22.81
CA ALA A 744 12.47 -29.39 23.99
C ALA A 744 11.58 -30.28 24.88
N ARG A 745 10.31 -29.91 25.06
CA ARG A 745 9.35 -30.73 25.79
C ARG A 745 9.15 -32.09 25.12
N ARG A 746 8.92 -32.09 23.81
CA ARG A 746 8.64 -33.32 23.06
C ARG A 746 9.84 -34.26 23.01
N ASP A 747 11.04 -33.72 22.77
CA ASP A 747 12.28 -34.52 22.80
C ASP A 747 12.48 -35.19 24.18
N ARG A 748 12.26 -34.45 25.28
CA ARG A 748 12.36 -34.98 26.64
C ARG A 748 11.30 -36.02 26.95
N GLN A 749 10.03 -35.74 26.67
CA GLN A 749 8.92 -36.67 26.87
C GLN A 749 9.15 -37.98 26.11
N ALA A 750 9.66 -37.89 24.88
CA ALA A 750 9.96 -39.06 24.07
C ALA A 750 11.09 -39.91 24.64
N ALA A 751 12.17 -39.28 25.09
CA ALA A 751 13.30 -39.97 25.73
C ALA A 751 12.86 -40.65 27.04
N SER A 752 12.12 -39.95 27.89
CA SER A 752 11.55 -40.51 29.12
C SER A 752 10.62 -41.68 28.83
N THR A 753 9.78 -41.57 27.80
CA THR A 753 8.87 -42.66 27.42
C THR A 753 9.62 -43.87 26.88
N SER A 754 10.69 -43.68 26.10
CA SER A 754 11.54 -44.80 25.64
C SER A 754 12.10 -45.59 26.80
N LEU A 755 12.64 -44.90 27.80
CA LEU A 755 13.18 -45.53 29.01
C LEU A 755 12.08 -46.30 29.75
N LEU A 756 10.95 -45.66 30.03
CA LEU A 756 9.85 -46.30 30.75
C LEU A 756 9.32 -47.54 30.02
N VAL A 757 9.17 -47.48 28.69
CA VAL A 757 8.73 -48.63 27.90
C VAL A 757 9.71 -49.78 28.00
N GLN A 758 11.01 -49.52 27.84
CA GLN A 758 12.05 -50.55 27.90
C GLN A 758 12.06 -51.24 29.26
N GLU A 759 12.00 -50.47 30.35
CA GLU A 759 12.06 -51.01 31.71
C GLU A 759 10.77 -51.74 32.10
N LEU A 760 9.61 -51.20 31.74
CA LEU A 760 8.33 -51.84 32.03
C LEU A 760 8.11 -53.12 31.22
N GLN A 761 8.67 -53.23 30.01
CA GLN A 761 8.65 -54.49 29.23
C GLN A 761 9.40 -55.63 29.93
N LEU A 762 10.37 -55.31 30.77
CA LEU A 762 11.14 -56.29 31.55
C LEU A 762 10.50 -56.60 32.90
N SER A 763 9.48 -55.85 33.32
CA SER A 763 8.84 -56.01 34.62
C SER A 763 7.90 -57.21 34.65
N ALA A 764 8.10 -58.12 35.60
CA ALA A 764 7.19 -59.26 35.83
C ALA A 764 5.76 -58.83 36.25
N TRP A 765 5.61 -57.59 36.70
CA TRP A 765 4.31 -57.02 37.07
C TRP A 765 3.54 -56.48 35.87
N VAL A 766 4.12 -56.57 34.66
CA VAL A 766 3.61 -55.95 33.44
C VAL A 766 3.45 -56.99 32.32
N GLU A 767 2.21 -57.23 31.89
CA GLU A 767 1.80 -58.22 30.88
C GLU A 767 2.15 -57.74 29.47
N ARG A 768 1.78 -56.50 29.14
CA ARG A 768 2.07 -55.91 27.83
C ARG A 768 2.21 -54.40 27.90
N VAL A 769 3.30 -53.90 27.32
CA VAL A 769 3.54 -52.48 27.13
C VAL A 769 3.32 -52.14 25.67
N GLU A 770 2.36 -51.27 25.40
CA GLU A 770 2.20 -50.69 24.07
C GLU A 770 2.66 -49.24 24.12
N ARG A 771 3.86 -49.01 23.56
CA ARG A 771 4.20 -47.67 23.14
C ARG A 771 3.25 -47.34 21.99
N VAL A 772 2.40 -46.33 22.16
CA VAL A 772 1.85 -45.64 21.00
C VAL A 772 3.03 -44.85 20.46
N ALA A 773 3.87 -45.53 19.66
CA ALA A 773 4.98 -44.90 19.00
C ALA A 773 4.45 -43.71 18.20
N ASP A 774 5.31 -42.74 17.92
CA ASP A 774 5.13 -41.68 16.92
C ASP A 774 5.04 -42.25 15.49
N THR A 775 4.48 -43.44 15.40
CA THR A 775 4.34 -44.35 14.30
C THR A 775 3.21 -45.33 14.64
N SER A 776 1.97 -44.91 14.42
CA SER A 776 1.18 -45.69 13.45
C SER A 776 1.83 -45.49 12.09
N PHE A 777 3.04 -46.03 11.97
CA PHE A 777 3.91 -46.14 10.83
C PHE A 777 4.73 -47.38 11.22
N GLN A 778 4.13 -48.57 11.18
CA GLN A 778 5.00 -49.73 11.06
C GLN A 778 5.66 -49.62 9.69
N LEU A 779 6.80 -48.94 9.64
CA LEU A 779 7.78 -49.26 8.61
C LEU A 779 8.16 -50.70 8.92
N GLY A 780 7.60 -51.63 8.14
CA GLY A 780 8.22 -52.91 7.87
C GLY A 780 9.55 -52.66 7.17
N PHE A 781 10.53 -52.15 7.91
CA PHE A 781 11.92 -52.02 7.52
C PHE A 781 12.79 -52.15 8.77
N ASN A 782 13.34 -53.35 8.96
CA ASN A 782 14.49 -53.59 9.80
C ASN A 782 15.63 -52.67 9.32
N GLY A 783 15.93 -51.57 10.04
CA GLY A 783 17.19 -50.86 9.81
C GLY A 783 17.25 -49.34 9.92
N PHE A 784 16.33 -48.63 10.58
CA PHE A 784 16.57 -47.21 10.93
C PHE A 784 16.71 -47.02 12.44
N GLN A 785 17.83 -46.38 12.81
CA GLN A 785 18.25 -46.09 14.18
C GLN A 785 17.14 -45.39 14.99
N ALA A 786 16.88 -45.93 16.17
CA ALA A 786 15.89 -45.49 17.17
C ALA A 786 16.23 -44.12 17.83
N GLY A 787 16.61 -43.11 17.04
CA GLY A 787 17.27 -41.90 17.57
C GLY A 787 16.65 -40.53 17.28
N SER A 788 15.63 -40.37 16.40
CA SER A 788 15.31 -39.01 15.90
C SER A 788 13.85 -38.57 15.81
N LEU A 789 12.87 -39.32 16.32
CA LEU A 789 11.45 -38.94 16.16
C LEU A 789 10.70 -39.11 17.49
N GLY A 790 10.54 -37.99 18.19
CA GLY A 790 10.22 -37.96 19.60
C GLY A 790 8.77 -37.59 19.91
N THR A 791 7.90 -38.59 20.00
CA THR A 791 6.76 -38.62 20.95
C THR A 791 6.41 -40.07 21.31
N ALA A 792 5.73 -40.25 22.45
CA ALA A 792 4.86 -41.39 22.69
C ALA A 792 3.89 -41.08 23.82
N LEU A 793 2.67 -41.58 23.68
CA LEU A 793 1.77 -41.86 24.79
C LEU A 793 1.90 -43.36 25.07
N ALA A 794 2.20 -43.76 26.30
CA ALA A 794 2.35 -45.17 26.63
C ALA A 794 1.01 -45.71 27.13
N ARG A 795 0.40 -46.63 26.37
CA ARG A 795 -0.68 -47.46 26.89
C ARG A 795 -0.03 -48.66 27.54
N LEU A 796 0.02 -48.66 28.86
CA LEU A 796 0.47 -49.82 29.62
C LEU A 796 -0.74 -50.72 29.80
N SER A 797 -0.76 -51.84 29.07
CA SER A 797 -1.85 -52.80 29.20
C SER A 797 -1.61 -53.67 30.41
N LEU A 798 -2.04 -53.22 31.59
CA LEU A 798 -2.29 -54.09 32.74
C LEU A 798 -3.35 -53.55 33.68
N CYS A 799 -4.35 -54.40 33.85
CA CYS A 799 -4.93 -54.83 35.11
C CYS A 799 -5.98 -55.86 34.70
N SER A 800 -5.76 -57.14 34.98
CA SER A 800 -6.70 -58.20 34.59
C SER A 800 -8.10 -58.03 35.21
N THR A 801 -8.24 -57.15 36.21
CA THR A 801 -9.51 -56.82 36.86
C THR A 801 -9.61 -55.33 37.20
N ALA A 802 -10.81 -54.75 37.11
CA ALA A 802 -11.09 -53.35 37.48
C ALA A 802 -10.65 -52.96 38.91
N PRO A 803 -10.74 -53.83 39.94
CA PRO A 803 -10.24 -53.52 41.27
C PRO A 803 -8.73 -53.28 41.33
N ARG A 804 -7.93 -53.98 40.51
CA ARG A 804 -6.47 -53.77 40.46
C ARG A 804 -6.12 -52.43 39.84
N ALA A 805 -6.86 -51.99 38.81
CA ALA A 805 -6.64 -50.70 38.17
C ALA A 805 -6.95 -49.53 39.10
N SER A 806 -8.08 -49.61 39.82
CA SER A 806 -8.42 -48.61 40.83
C SER A 806 -7.38 -48.57 41.96
N LYS A 807 -6.89 -49.73 42.43
CA LYS A 807 -5.80 -49.78 43.42
C LYS A 807 -4.50 -49.17 42.88
N PHE A 808 -4.12 -49.48 41.64
CA PHE A 808 -2.94 -48.88 41.00
C PHE A 808 -3.01 -47.35 41.05
N GLU A 809 -4.14 -46.74 40.66
CA GLU A 809 -4.29 -45.28 40.72
C GLU A 809 -4.16 -44.71 42.13
N THR A 810 -4.69 -45.40 43.15
CA THR A 810 -4.56 -44.94 44.55
C THR A 810 -3.14 -45.02 45.10
N GLN A 811 -2.28 -45.84 44.47
CA GLN A 811 -0.88 -46.03 44.88
C GLN A 811 0.09 -45.11 44.14
N LEU A 812 -0.36 -44.46 43.06
CA LEU A 812 0.45 -43.47 42.35
C LEU A 812 0.63 -42.21 43.18
N LYS A 813 1.86 -41.70 43.20
CA LYS A 813 2.18 -40.45 43.89
C LYS A 813 2.03 -39.24 42.98
N PHE A 814 2.11 -39.42 41.67
CA PHE A 814 1.80 -38.36 40.69
C PHE A 814 0.30 -38.35 40.33
N ALA A 815 -0.16 -37.25 39.74
CA ALA A 815 -1.58 -36.96 39.57
C ALA A 815 -2.31 -38.05 38.75
N SER A 816 -3.37 -38.62 39.33
CA SER A 816 -4.40 -39.35 38.57
C SER A 816 -5.34 -38.32 37.95
N ALA A 817 -5.20 -38.09 36.66
CA ALA A 817 -5.99 -37.10 35.92
C ALA A 817 -6.24 -37.54 34.48
N SER A 818 -7.40 -37.17 33.94
CA SER A 818 -7.71 -37.29 32.51
C SER A 818 -7.16 -36.10 31.71
N SER A 819 -5.94 -35.67 32.02
CA SER A 819 -5.26 -34.59 31.30
C SER A 819 -4.45 -35.18 30.16
N ALA A 820 -4.65 -34.60 28.97
CA ALA A 820 -3.90 -34.89 27.77
C ALA A 820 -2.85 -33.79 27.53
N ALA A 821 -1.57 -34.15 27.51
CA ALA A 821 -0.45 -33.37 26.96
C ALA A 821 0.24 -32.32 27.85
N SER A 822 0.11 -32.43 29.17
CA SER A 822 0.71 -31.49 30.11
C SER A 822 2.24 -31.69 30.27
N ALA A 823 2.89 -30.74 30.93
CA ALA A 823 4.28 -30.87 31.38
C ALA A 823 4.44 -31.89 32.52
N SER A 824 3.36 -32.18 33.24
CA SER A 824 3.29 -33.20 34.29
C SER A 824 2.80 -34.54 33.76
N SER A 825 3.31 -35.61 34.35
CA SER A 825 2.85 -36.97 34.09
C SER A 825 1.47 -37.17 34.68
N ALA A 826 0.61 -37.84 33.92
CA ALA A 826 -0.72 -38.22 34.35
C ALA A 826 -0.98 -39.68 33.99
N ALA A 827 -1.59 -40.42 34.92
CA ALA A 827 -2.10 -41.75 34.62
C ALA A 827 -3.61 -41.76 34.77
N SER A 828 -4.26 -42.53 33.89
CA SER A 828 -5.69 -42.81 34.02
C SER A 828 -5.97 -44.25 33.63
N THR A 829 -6.95 -44.85 34.29
CA THR A 829 -7.41 -46.20 34.00
C THR A 829 -8.75 -46.19 33.31
N SER A 830 -9.07 -47.28 32.62
CA SER A 830 -10.38 -47.49 32.01
C SER A 830 -11.53 -47.56 33.01
N SER A 831 -11.27 -47.76 34.31
CA SER A 831 -12.30 -47.70 35.36
C SER A 831 -12.65 -46.28 35.79
N THR A 832 -11.70 -45.35 35.73
CA THR A 832 -11.82 -44.03 36.36
C THR A 832 -11.99 -42.92 35.34
N SER A 833 -11.53 -43.14 34.10
CA SER A 833 -11.76 -42.24 32.98
C SER A 833 -12.87 -42.80 32.08
N PRO A 834 -14.06 -42.16 32.02
CA PRO A 834 -15.12 -42.52 31.08
C PRO A 834 -14.61 -42.53 29.64
N TRP A 835 -13.68 -41.63 29.31
CA TRP A 835 -13.01 -41.56 28.01
C TRP A 835 -12.20 -42.81 27.69
N MET A 836 -11.56 -43.43 28.69
CA MET A 836 -10.82 -44.67 28.52
C MET A 836 -11.73 -45.90 28.49
N ALA A 837 -12.77 -45.96 29.33
CA ALA A 837 -13.78 -47.04 29.31
C ALA A 837 -14.35 -47.25 27.90
N LEU A 838 -14.66 -46.14 27.22
CA LEU A 838 -15.22 -46.14 25.87
C LEU A 838 -14.19 -46.55 24.78
N ARG A 839 -12.89 -46.33 25.04
CA ARG A 839 -11.77 -46.79 24.18
C ARG A 839 -11.43 -48.27 24.36
N THR A 840 -11.76 -48.87 25.50
CA THR A 840 -11.45 -50.27 25.84
C THR A 840 -12.49 -51.26 25.34
N HIS A 841 -13.78 -50.87 25.31
CA HIS A 841 -14.89 -51.76 24.93
C HIS A 841 -14.79 -52.37 23.53
N ALA A 842 -14.01 -51.79 22.60
CA ALA A 842 -13.91 -52.31 21.24
C ALA A 842 -12.89 -53.47 21.09
N ARG A 843 -11.83 -53.58 21.90
CA ARG A 843 -10.72 -54.53 21.61
C ARG A 843 -9.93 -55.14 22.77
N VAL A 844 -10.12 -54.71 24.01
CA VAL A 844 -9.31 -55.26 25.12
C VAL A 844 -10.22 -55.65 26.29
N GLN A 845 -10.22 -56.95 26.65
CA GLN A 845 -10.84 -57.43 27.88
C GLN A 845 -9.92 -57.09 29.05
N GLY A 846 -10.42 -56.37 30.05
CA GLY A 846 -9.68 -55.98 31.26
C GLY A 846 -9.55 -54.48 31.47
N ALA A 847 -8.92 -54.08 32.57
CA ALA A 847 -8.68 -52.68 32.88
C ALA A 847 -7.31 -52.24 32.33
N LEU A 848 -7.26 -51.09 31.69
CA LEU A 848 -6.05 -50.58 31.02
C LEU A 848 -5.54 -49.32 31.68
N VAL A 849 -4.21 -49.19 31.79
CA VAL A 849 -3.56 -47.99 32.30
C VAL A 849 -3.01 -47.19 31.11
N HIS A 850 -3.43 -45.94 30.99
CA HIS A 850 -2.81 -44.99 30.07
C HIS A 850 -1.91 -44.06 30.87
N VAL A 851 -0.63 -44.01 30.50
CA VAL A 851 0.35 -43.12 31.12
C VAL A 851 0.80 -42.10 30.10
N GLU A 852 0.53 -40.85 30.42
CA GLU A 852 1.08 -39.70 29.73
C GLU A 852 2.36 -39.28 30.44
N VAL A 853 3.48 -39.35 29.74
CA VAL A 853 4.80 -39.05 30.31
C VAL A 853 5.07 -37.55 30.19
N GLY A 854 5.29 -36.91 31.33
CA GLY A 854 5.65 -35.51 31.46
C GLY A 854 7.15 -35.24 31.35
N LEU A 855 7.60 -34.18 32.00
CA LEU A 855 9.00 -33.70 32.00
C LEU A 855 9.77 -34.07 33.27
N GLU A 856 9.17 -34.85 34.16
CA GLU A 856 9.81 -35.29 35.40
C GLU A 856 11.09 -36.11 35.16
N ASN A 857 11.77 -36.43 36.25
CA ASN A 857 12.86 -37.40 36.21
C ASN A 857 12.30 -38.79 35.85
N PRO A 858 12.73 -39.42 34.74
CA PRO A 858 12.21 -40.71 34.32
C PRO A 858 12.46 -41.83 35.34
N GLU A 859 13.53 -41.74 36.14
CA GLU A 859 13.79 -42.72 37.19
C GLU A 859 12.77 -42.65 38.32
N ASP A 860 12.35 -41.44 38.69
CA ASP A 860 11.36 -41.24 39.74
C ASP A 860 9.97 -41.72 39.26
N LEU A 861 9.63 -41.43 38.00
CA LEU A 861 8.43 -41.96 37.35
C LEU A 861 8.45 -43.49 37.30
N LEU A 862 9.57 -44.09 36.91
CA LEU A 862 9.70 -45.54 36.84
C LEU A 862 9.54 -46.19 38.22
N LYS A 863 10.22 -45.65 39.24
CA LYS A 863 10.13 -46.14 40.62
C LYS A 863 8.69 -46.07 41.13
N ASP A 864 8.00 -44.97 40.86
CA ASP A 864 6.61 -44.80 41.30
C ASP A 864 5.66 -45.75 40.57
N LEU A 865 5.80 -45.88 39.24
CA LEU A 865 5.02 -46.82 38.43
C LEU A 865 5.23 -48.27 38.91
N LEU A 866 6.48 -48.70 39.12
CA LEU A 866 6.79 -50.05 39.60
C LEU A 866 6.25 -50.29 41.01
N ALA A 867 6.35 -49.30 41.92
CA ALA A 867 5.80 -49.39 43.25
C ALA A 867 4.26 -49.50 43.23
N ALA A 868 3.58 -48.72 42.39
CA ALA A 868 2.14 -48.78 42.21
C ALA A 868 1.68 -50.10 41.59
N PHE A 869 2.43 -50.62 40.59
CA PHE A 869 2.18 -51.96 40.05
C PHE A 869 2.34 -53.02 41.14
N GLN A 870 3.47 -53.05 41.86
CA GLN A 870 3.69 -54.01 42.95
C GLN A 870 2.60 -53.94 44.03
N GLY A 871 2.25 -52.74 44.50
CA GLY A 871 1.21 -52.54 45.52
C GLY A 871 -0.17 -53.04 45.08
N SER A 872 -0.47 -52.99 43.78
CA SER A 872 -1.72 -53.52 43.22
C SER A 872 -1.79 -55.06 43.23
N PHE A 873 -0.65 -55.76 43.30
CA PHE A 873 -0.57 -57.24 43.31
C PHE A 873 -0.59 -57.84 44.72
N PHE A 874 0.04 -57.23 45.72
CA PHE A 874 0.25 -57.84 47.06
C PHE A 874 -0.85 -57.56 48.09
N SER A 875 -1.90 -56.84 47.74
CA SER A 875 -2.96 -56.42 48.67
C SER A 875 -4.25 -57.26 48.56
N PHE A 876 -4.15 -58.54 48.19
CA PHE A 876 -5.27 -59.49 48.10
C PHE A 876 -4.91 -60.86 48.68
#